data_AF-A0A1I0R9A5-F1
#
_entry.id   AF-A0A1I0R9A5-F1
#
_cell.length_a   1.000
_cell.length_b   1.000
_cell.length_c   1.000
_cell.angle_alpha   90.00
_cell.angle_beta   90.00
_cell.angle_gamma   90.00
#
_symmetry.space_group_name_H-M   'P 1'
#
loop_
_entity.id
_entity.type
_entity.pdbx_description
1 polymer ?
#
loop_
_entity_poly.entity_id
_entity_poly.type
_entity_poly.pdbx_seq_one_letter_code
_entity_poly.pdbx_strand_id
1 'polypeptide(L)'
;MNSWSETDSTEQVCKADDFWLDGEHCDAVFVRRSDILLVTFDNLASIDERPEQRPWPAWLASRAKALNYSILGIQTHEKDWYRQPDTEKRLSDLQNSGFFKPFKHILFVGTSMGGFAALCYAGLVPGARVLAFSPQSTLNRQIAPFERRYPYPYRKFDWESPAYLDAANHVGQIASGHIFYDPKVSEDKQHAQRLGTPNLKDFAIPYAGHTLIRVLVKSGAFDHLLATYPATGKLDARFFELLKNKRANPKWAKPFLNDLRKRRSTRCVRHTCEVFAKKYGLQYARRLLRQGQAVGIDAPRPVDWAAPEAEIRRHIPVFINSFNQLTYLRDTVNWFAKHGFGNVTVLDNQSDYPPLLDYLKSDAFREKARLHALGDNLGPRKALTLAAQDPVTDQGFIFTDPDLLLPDAPAPDMLKAMHRIGTQHGFAKVGLALSVDPDIVDLDLVTYNTRTVGQVELKYWRDSVEDQVYRATTDTTFFLYVPQEGGAARFVDLGDKQPRIPALRVGRPDFVAIHRPWMRNDTVDPAEMAYYFKSVSRHSTYVVAQKKDAARRQAEIPQWKVDRALLQTAIQTLADSLNQNVTLIQIGANDGKMADPVFPFIARGHWRGLMVEPHPTYFSDLQDRHKDRPELKLFNTAVSSDVGSFELFHLNEAARDRYPRGIRGCASLDRGRMLDALARGSRRKGIQMRKDDIASTVVQTQRLDALLLQAGLDQADLLVIDVEGHELSVLSSVDLARLDLKMAIVECNGQNAHEEQGIARHLARGGLSVYRVGDDLLGLHPDTMTTELRTELAQAGASAIAPILVAEGNTP
;
A
#
# COMPACT_ATOMS: atom_id res chain seq x y z
N MET A 1 42.92 -6.23 -0.92
CA MET A 1 42.25 -5.79 -2.16
C MET A 1 42.96 -6.52 -3.28
N ASN A 2 42.28 -7.42 -4.00
CA ASN A 2 42.87 -8.04 -5.18
C ASN A 2 42.98 -6.95 -6.26
N SER A 3 44.13 -6.85 -6.94
CA SER A 3 44.28 -6.02 -8.13
C SER A 3 43.56 -6.74 -9.26
N TRP A 4 42.37 -6.26 -9.63
CA TRP A 4 41.64 -6.80 -10.79
C TRP A 4 42.30 -6.28 -12.07
N SER A 5 42.62 -7.17 -13.01
CA SER A 5 42.93 -6.75 -14.37
C SER A 5 41.61 -6.42 -15.08
N GLU A 6 41.31 -5.13 -15.19
CA GLU A 6 40.23 -4.61 -16.03
C GLU A 6 40.64 -4.79 -17.50
N THR A 7 39.82 -5.48 -18.29
CA THR A 7 40.09 -5.70 -19.72
C THR A 7 38.77 -5.87 -20.46
N ASP A 8 38.66 -5.19 -21.60
CA ASP A 8 37.50 -5.27 -22.48
C ASP A 8 37.63 -6.43 -23.50
N SER A 9 38.72 -7.19 -23.46
CA SER A 9 39.04 -8.22 -24.47
C SER A 9 38.96 -9.64 -23.90
N THR A 10 37.95 -10.40 -24.33
CA THR A 10 37.76 -11.81 -23.97
C THR A 10 38.96 -12.72 -24.32
N GLU A 11 39.76 -12.34 -25.32
CA GLU A 11 40.99 -13.08 -25.69
C GLU A 11 42.13 -12.90 -24.66
N GLN A 12 42.25 -11.72 -24.04
CA GLN A 12 43.26 -11.45 -23.01
C GLN A 12 42.89 -12.11 -21.67
N VAL A 13 41.58 -12.22 -21.40
CA VAL A 13 40.99 -12.71 -20.14
C VAL A 13 41.27 -14.20 -19.86
N CYS A 14 41.38 -15.03 -20.89
CA CYS A 14 41.54 -16.47 -20.75
C CYS A 14 42.87 -16.92 -20.12
N LYS A 15 43.82 -15.99 -19.97
CA LYS A 15 45.14 -16.24 -19.36
C LYS A 15 45.25 -15.67 -17.94
N ALA A 16 44.30 -14.86 -17.48
CA ALA A 16 44.32 -14.27 -16.16
C ALA A 16 43.76 -15.24 -15.10
N ASP A 17 44.35 -15.23 -13.90
CA ASP A 17 43.84 -16.02 -12.78
C ASP A 17 42.59 -15.37 -12.16
N ASP A 18 42.52 -14.04 -12.09
CA ASP A 18 41.34 -13.29 -11.65
C ASP A 18 41.03 -12.22 -12.71
N PHE A 19 39.76 -12.01 -13.06
CA PHE A 19 39.37 -10.95 -13.99
C PHE A 19 38.01 -10.35 -13.67
N TRP A 20 37.81 -9.13 -14.15
CA TRP A 20 36.52 -8.46 -14.22
C TRP A 20 36.30 -7.95 -15.64
N LEU A 21 35.25 -8.46 -16.27
CA LEU A 21 34.70 -7.94 -17.52
C LEU A 21 33.56 -6.98 -17.17
N ASP A 22 33.82 -5.68 -17.22
CA ASP A 22 32.77 -4.67 -17.15
C ASP A 22 31.88 -4.78 -18.39
N GLY A 23 30.57 -4.62 -18.22
CA GLY A 23 29.63 -4.58 -19.34
C GLY A 23 28.54 -3.55 -19.11
N GLU A 24 27.82 -3.23 -20.19
CA GLU A 24 26.84 -2.14 -20.17
C GLU A 24 25.66 -2.42 -19.22
N HIS A 25 25.21 -3.67 -19.10
CA HIS A 25 24.07 -4.04 -18.25
C HIS A 25 24.36 -5.21 -17.33
N CYS A 26 25.47 -5.89 -17.51
CA CYS A 26 25.85 -7.06 -16.76
C CYS A 26 27.37 -7.06 -16.64
N ASP A 27 27.93 -7.62 -15.58
CA ASP A 27 29.37 -7.85 -15.40
C ASP A 27 29.68 -9.36 -15.40
N ALA A 28 30.91 -9.73 -15.70
CA ALA A 28 31.43 -11.07 -15.39
C ALA A 28 32.69 -10.98 -14.53
N VAL A 29 32.60 -11.52 -13.31
CA VAL A 29 33.70 -11.49 -12.33
C VAL A 29 34.17 -12.91 -12.05
N PHE A 30 35.44 -13.17 -12.33
CA PHE A 30 36.04 -14.49 -12.18
C PHE A 30 37.17 -14.49 -11.17
N VAL A 31 37.21 -15.54 -10.34
CA VAL A 31 38.31 -15.81 -9.40
C VAL A 31 38.72 -17.26 -9.53
N ARG A 32 39.98 -17.52 -9.90
CA ARG A 32 40.52 -18.88 -10.03
C ARG A 32 40.99 -19.44 -8.70
N ARG A 33 40.67 -20.70 -8.44
CA ARG A 33 41.14 -21.47 -7.27
C ARG A 33 41.45 -22.94 -7.56
N SER A 34 40.65 -23.60 -8.38
CA SER A 34 40.79 -25.02 -8.73
C SER A 34 40.16 -25.37 -10.08
N ASP A 35 40.17 -26.64 -10.45
CA ASP A 35 39.53 -27.20 -11.65
C ASP A 35 38.01 -27.42 -11.50
N ILE A 36 37.43 -26.99 -10.38
CA ILE A 36 35.99 -26.93 -10.14
C ILE A 36 35.53 -25.47 -10.30
N LEU A 37 34.60 -25.22 -11.22
CA LEU A 37 34.03 -23.91 -11.50
C LEU A 37 32.57 -23.84 -11.08
N LEU A 38 32.25 -22.86 -10.22
CA LEU A 38 30.88 -22.43 -9.98
C LEU A 38 30.55 -21.27 -10.92
N VAL A 39 29.52 -21.41 -11.76
CA VAL A 39 28.97 -20.30 -12.55
C VAL A 39 27.69 -19.85 -11.87
N THR A 40 27.62 -18.59 -11.44
CA THR A 40 26.53 -18.11 -10.59
C THR A 40 25.87 -16.88 -11.16
N PHE A 41 24.56 -16.82 -11.00
CA PHE A 41 23.73 -15.69 -11.42
C PHE A 41 23.11 -15.05 -10.18
N ASP A 42 23.15 -13.73 -10.13
CA ASP A 42 22.40 -12.94 -9.16
C ASP A 42 20.90 -13.23 -9.14
N ASN A 43 20.34 -13.04 -7.96
CA ASN A 43 18.92 -13.08 -7.67
C ASN A 43 18.47 -11.72 -7.12
N LEU A 44 17.17 -11.53 -6.95
CA LEU A 44 16.64 -10.24 -6.50
C LEU A 44 17.24 -9.74 -5.17
N ALA A 45 17.50 -10.64 -4.23
CA ALA A 45 18.07 -10.28 -2.93
C ALA A 45 19.56 -9.96 -3.04
N SER A 46 20.33 -10.69 -3.86
CA SER A 46 21.75 -10.38 -4.01
C SER A 46 21.98 -9.04 -4.71
N ILE A 47 21.08 -8.60 -5.59
CA ILE A 47 21.08 -7.24 -6.18
C ILE A 47 20.82 -6.17 -5.10
N ASP A 48 19.84 -6.40 -4.22
CA ASP A 48 19.50 -5.45 -3.15
C ASP A 48 20.59 -5.35 -2.06
N GLU A 49 21.44 -6.36 -1.92
CA GLU A 49 22.47 -6.46 -0.89
C GLU A 49 23.87 -6.05 -1.39
N ARG A 50 24.00 -5.52 -2.62
CA ARG A 50 25.31 -5.21 -3.22
C ARG A 50 25.98 -3.98 -2.59
N PRO A 51 27.32 -3.98 -2.51
CA PRO A 51 28.06 -2.76 -2.19
C PRO A 51 27.99 -1.76 -3.34
N GLU A 52 28.20 -0.47 -3.04
CA GLU A 52 28.19 0.61 -4.03
C GLU A 52 29.32 0.46 -5.07
N GLN A 53 30.46 -0.08 -4.65
CA GLN A 53 31.66 -0.20 -5.48
C GLN A 53 31.69 -1.53 -6.26
N ARG A 54 32.00 -1.43 -7.55
CA ARG A 54 32.27 -2.54 -8.46
C ARG A 54 33.78 -2.88 -8.50
N PRO A 55 34.19 -4.12 -8.84
CA PRO A 55 33.33 -5.28 -9.12
C PRO A 55 32.67 -5.84 -7.87
N TRP A 56 31.45 -6.36 -8.01
CA TRP A 56 30.74 -6.96 -6.89
C TRP A 56 31.23 -8.39 -6.61
N PRO A 57 31.26 -8.84 -5.35
CA PRO A 57 31.48 -10.26 -5.07
C PRO A 57 30.29 -11.09 -5.56
N ALA A 58 30.54 -12.18 -6.29
CA ALA A 58 29.50 -13.16 -6.60
C ALA A 58 28.82 -13.66 -5.33
N TRP A 59 27.49 -13.91 -5.35
CA TRP A 59 26.73 -14.22 -4.13
C TRP A 59 27.15 -15.55 -3.44
N LEU A 60 27.88 -16.42 -4.14
CA LEU A 60 28.52 -17.63 -3.57
C LEU A 60 30.03 -17.48 -3.31
N ALA A 61 30.63 -16.30 -3.47
CA ALA A 61 32.08 -16.09 -3.36
C ALA A 61 32.67 -16.61 -2.05
N SER A 62 32.02 -16.34 -0.91
CA SER A 62 32.49 -16.83 0.40
C SER A 62 32.48 -18.35 0.52
N ARG A 63 31.48 -19.02 -0.08
CA ARG A 63 31.39 -20.49 -0.09
C ARG A 63 32.39 -21.11 -1.07
N ALA A 64 32.53 -20.52 -2.25
CA ALA A 64 33.54 -20.93 -3.22
C ALA A 64 34.95 -20.83 -2.62
N LYS A 65 35.25 -19.73 -1.92
CA LYS A 65 36.52 -19.56 -1.19
C LYS A 65 36.72 -20.65 -0.13
N ALA A 66 35.70 -20.95 0.69
CA ALA A 66 35.79 -21.97 1.72
C ALA A 66 35.99 -23.40 1.17
N LEU A 67 35.45 -23.70 -0.02
CA LEU A 67 35.60 -24.98 -0.70
C LEU A 67 36.82 -25.05 -1.64
N ASN A 68 37.58 -23.95 -1.76
CA ASN A 68 38.64 -23.79 -2.74
C ASN A 68 38.18 -24.01 -4.20
N TYR A 69 37.00 -23.50 -4.57
CA TYR A 69 36.46 -23.58 -5.93
C TYR A 69 36.64 -22.28 -6.69
N SER A 70 36.92 -22.40 -7.98
CA SER A 70 36.88 -21.27 -8.90
C SER A 70 35.42 -20.79 -9.04
N ILE A 71 35.21 -19.49 -9.21
CA ILE A 71 33.86 -18.93 -9.34
C ILE A 71 33.82 -17.87 -10.44
N LEU A 72 32.81 -17.96 -11.31
CA LEU A 72 32.42 -16.96 -12.29
C LEU A 72 31.04 -16.42 -11.91
N GLY A 73 30.97 -15.18 -11.46
CA GLY A 73 29.74 -14.46 -11.22
C GLY A 73 29.29 -13.70 -12.45
N ILE A 74 28.11 -14.00 -12.98
CA ILE A 74 27.42 -13.21 -14.00
C ILE A 74 26.42 -12.30 -13.28
N GLN A 75 26.66 -10.99 -13.38
CA GLN A 75 26.08 -10.00 -12.47
C GLN A 75 25.35 -8.89 -13.21
N THR A 76 24.03 -9.02 -13.36
CA THR A 76 23.20 -7.96 -13.98
C THR A 76 23.17 -6.69 -13.13
N HIS A 77 23.15 -5.50 -13.73
CA HIS A 77 23.12 -4.21 -13.04
C HIS A 77 21.75 -3.88 -12.45
N GLU A 78 20.70 -4.57 -12.90
CA GLU A 78 19.34 -4.35 -12.43
C GLU A 78 18.54 -5.66 -12.34
N LYS A 79 17.29 -5.59 -11.90
CA LYS A 79 16.40 -6.76 -11.79
C LYS A 79 15.80 -7.14 -13.16
N ASP A 80 16.65 -7.24 -14.17
CA ASP A 80 16.28 -7.41 -15.58
C ASP A 80 15.88 -8.82 -15.98
N TRP A 81 16.20 -9.81 -15.15
CA TRP A 81 16.07 -11.24 -15.47
C TRP A 81 16.99 -11.72 -16.59
N TYR A 82 18.15 -11.08 -16.75
CA TYR A 82 19.11 -11.39 -17.81
C TYR A 82 18.44 -11.31 -19.18
N ARG A 83 17.59 -10.29 -19.35
CA ARG A 83 16.85 -10.02 -20.60
C ARG A 83 17.62 -9.06 -21.50
N GLN A 84 18.67 -8.44 -20.98
CA GLN A 84 19.58 -7.62 -21.75
C GLN A 84 20.49 -8.48 -22.64
N PRO A 85 20.82 -8.02 -23.87
CA PRO A 85 21.52 -8.81 -24.88
C PRO A 85 22.99 -9.13 -24.52
N ASP A 86 23.58 -8.36 -23.61
CA ASP A 86 25.00 -8.49 -23.23
C ASP A 86 25.31 -9.78 -22.44
N THR A 87 24.33 -10.32 -21.72
CA THR A 87 24.50 -11.54 -20.91
C THR A 87 24.78 -12.75 -21.80
N GLU A 88 23.95 -12.98 -22.81
CA GLU A 88 24.15 -14.05 -23.79
C GLU A 88 25.49 -13.89 -24.50
N LYS A 89 25.74 -12.69 -25.03
CA LYS A 89 26.96 -12.40 -25.79
C LYS A 89 28.20 -12.76 -24.97
N ARG A 90 28.26 -12.35 -23.70
CA ARG A 90 29.45 -12.59 -22.88
C ARG A 90 29.67 -14.05 -22.52
N LEU A 91 28.61 -14.81 -22.23
CA LEU A 91 28.74 -16.24 -21.98
C LEU A 91 29.18 -17.00 -23.24
N SER A 92 28.64 -16.63 -24.40
CA SER A 92 29.07 -17.15 -25.71
C SER A 92 30.51 -16.79 -26.01
N ASP A 93 30.94 -15.55 -25.75
CA ASP A 93 32.32 -15.12 -25.96
C ASP A 93 33.30 -15.89 -25.06
N LEU A 94 32.96 -16.09 -23.77
CA LEU A 94 33.75 -16.93 -22.85
C LEU A 94 33.80 -18.40 -23.31
N GLN A 95 32.70 -18.93 -23.84
CA GLN A 95 32.69 -20.27 -24.41
C GLN A 95 33.63 -20.37 -25.62
N ASN A 96 33.50 -19.44 -26.57
CA ASN A 96 34.25 -19.40 -27.82
C ASN A 96 35.75 -19.22 -27.60
N SER A 97 36.14 -18.45 -26.58
CA SER A 97 37.54 -18.28 -26.19
C SER A 97 38.17 -19.53 -25.55
N GLY A 98 37.35 -20.52 -25.19
CA GLY A 98 37.79 -21.73 -24.51
C GLY A 98 38.03 -21.56 -23.02
N PHE A 99 37.53 -20.48 -22.39
CA PHE A 99 37.66 -20.21 -20.96
C PHE A 99 37.24 -21.41 -20.09
N PHE A 100 36.21 -22.16 -20.48
CA PHE A 100 35.71 -23.29 -19.72
C PHE A 100 36.56 -24.57 -19.81
N LYS A 101 37.46 -24.69 -20.81
CA LYS A 101 38.24 -25.92 -21.09
C LYS A 101 39.09 -26.42 -19.92
N PRO A 102 39.73 -25.56 -19.10
CA PRO A 102 40.57 -26.03 -17.99
C PRO A 102 39.81 -26.65 -16.80
N PHE A 103 38.49 -26.49 -16.73
CA PHE A 103 37.70 -26.96 -15.59
C PHE A 103 37.13 -28.36 -15.85
N LYS A 104 37.39 -29.30 -14.93
CA LYS A 104 36.86 -30.66 -15.01
C LYS A 104 35.39 -30.74 -14.61
N HIS A 105 34.97 -29.85 -13.72
CA HIS A 105 33.63 -29.84 -13.16
C HIS A 105 33.08 -28.42 -13.21
N ILE A 106 32.04 -28.21 -14.00
CA ILE A 106 31.39 -26.91 -14.17
C ILE A 106 29.97 -27.03 -13.65
N LEU A 107 29.63 -26.19 -12.67
CA LEU A 107 28.33 -26.20 -12.02
C LEU A 107 27.70 -24.80 -12.08
N PHE A 108 26.61 -24.70 -12.83
CA PHE A 108 25.75 -23.54 -12.88
C PHE A 108 24.80 -23.57 -11.69
N VAL A 109 24.74 -22.48 -10.91
CA VAL A 109 23.94 -22.38 -9.69
C VAL A 109 23.12 -21.10 -9.70
N GLY A 110 21.81 -21.22 -9.47
CA GLY A 110 20.90 -20.09 -9.49
C GLY A 110 19.63 -20.29 -8.68
N THR A 111 19.04 -19.20 -8.19
CA THR A 111 17.75 -19.21 -7.50
C THR A 111 16.80 -18.17 -8.06
N SER A 112 15.52 -18.52 -8.22
CA SER A 112 14.50 -17.68 -8.86
C SER A 112 15.00 -17.13 -10.21
N MET A 113 15.14 -15.81 -10.35
CA MET A 113 15.71 -15.15 -11.51
C MET A 113 17.09 -15.67 -11.93
N GLY A 114 17.98 -15.92 -10.97
CA GLY A 114 19.27 -16.54 -11.27
C GLY A 114 19.14 -18.00 -11.67
N GLY A 115 18.08 -18.68 -11.21
CA GLY A 115 17.74 -20.05 -11.62
C GLY A 115 17.23 -20.11 -13.06
N PHE A 116 16.43 -19.12 -13.47
CA PHE A 116 16.04 -18.90 -14.87
C PHE A 116 17.29 -18.78 -15.75
N ALA A 117 18.21 -17.86 -15.43
CA ALA A 117 19.43 -17.68 -16.21
C ALA A 117 20.34 -18.91 -16.23
N ALA A 118 20.52 -19.59 -15.09
CA ALA A 118 21.28 -20.84 -15.04
C ALA A 118 20.72 -21.91 -15.99
N LEU A 119 19.38 -22.01 -16.10
CA LEU A 119 18.72 -22.96 -17.00
C LEU A 119 18.76 -22.52 -18.46
N CYS A 120 18.73 -21.22 -18.74
CA CYS A 120 18.90 -20.70 -20.10
C CYS A 120 20.29 -20.96 -20.65
N TYR A 121 21.34 -20.70 -19.86
CA TYR A 121 22.70 -20.62 -20.40
C TYR A 121 23.61 -21.81 -20.12
N ALA A 122 23.28 -22.71 -19.19
CA ALA A 122 24.15 -23.84 -18.89
C ALA A 122 24.38 -24.78 -20.08
N GLY A 123 23.42 -24.87 -21.00
CA GLY A 123 23.53 -25.65 -22.24
C GLY A 123 24.64 -25.18 -23.18
N LEU A 124 25.05 -23.91 -23.07
CA LEU A 124 26.17 -23.35 -23.84
C LEU A 124 27.51 -24.01 -23.45
N VAL A 125 27.64 -24.56 -22.25
CA VAL A 125 28.92 -25.12 -21.79
C VAL A 125 28.85 -26.64 -21.78
N PRO A 126 29.51 -27.34 -22.72
CA PRO A 126 29.48 -28.79 -22.78
C PRO A 126 29.90 -29.44 -21.46
N GLY A 127 29.11 -30.40 -20.99
CA GLY A 127 29.36 -31.12 -19.73
C GLY A 127 28.97 -30.35 -18.47
N ALA A 128 28.47 -29.12 -18.57
CA ALA A 128 28.03 -28.35 -17.41
C ALA A 128 26.81 -28.97 -16.72
N ARG A 129 26.81 -28.90 -15.39
CA ARG A 129 25.69 -29.30 -14.54
C ARG A 129 24.92 -28.09 -14.03
N VAL A 130 23.67 -28.29 -13.63
CA VAL A 130 22.82 -27.24 -13.05
C VAL A 130 22.24 -27.61 -11.69
N LEU A 131 22.27 -26.67 -10.74
CA LEU A 131 21.40 -26.66 -9.56
C LEU A 131 20.53 -25.39 -9.60
N ALA A 132 19.24 -25.57 -9.87
CA ALA A 132 18.27 -24.48 -9.93
C ALA A 132 17.29 -24.55 -8.74
N PHE A 133 17.16 -23.45 -7.99
CA PHE A 133 16.32 -23.40 -6.77
C PHE A 133 15.13 -22.45 -6.95
N SER A 134 13.91 -23.00 -6.93
CA SER A 134 12.66 -22.31 -7.28
C SER A 134 12.78 -21.47 -8.56
N PRO A 135 13.27 -22.03 -9.68
CA PRO A 135 13.41 -21.27 -10.91
C PRO A 135 12.03 -20.95 -11.51
N GLN A 136 11.94 -19.78 -12.14
CA GLN A 136 10.92 -19.55 -13.17
C GLN A 136 11.45 -20.05 -14.51
N SER A 137 10.57 -20.57 -15.36
CA SER A 137 10.91 -20.90 -16.75
C SER A 137 10.85 -19.67 -17.67
N THR A 138 9.91 -18.76 -17.41
CA THR A 138 9.72 -17.48 -18.12
C THR A 138 8.74 -16.59 -17.34
N LEU A 139 8.74 -15.27 -17.56
CA LEU A 139 7.67 -14.36 -17.12
C LEU A 139 6.69 -13.99 -18.25
N ASN A 140 6.87 -14.50 -19.48
CA ASN A 140 5.92 -14.28 -20.56
C ASN A 140 4.55 -14.88 -20.16
N ARG A 141 3.51 -14.05 -20.15
CA ARG A 141 2.15 -14.44 -19.71
C ARG A 141 1.35 -15.27 -20.70
N GLN A 142 1.73 -15.28 -21.98
CA GLN A 142 1.15 -16.19 -22.96
C GLN A 142 1.66 -17.62 -22.72
N ILE A 143 2.95 -17.76 -22.37
CA ILE A 143 3.55 -19.07 -22.12
C ILE A 143 3.29 -19.53 -20.68
N ALA A 144 3.46 -18.66 -19.68
CA ALA A 144 3.27 -18.92 -18.25
C ALA A 144 2.16 -18.05 -17.64
N PRO A 145 0.88 -18.23 -18.00
CA PRO A 145 -0.22 -17.38 -17.52
C PRO A 145 -0.44 -17.45 -15.99
N PHE A 146 0.05 -18.51 -15.35
CA PHE A 146 0.03 -18.73 -13.91
C PHE A 146 1.07 -17.90 -13.14
N GLU A 147 2.11 -17.38 -13.80
CA GLU A 147 3.16 -16.59 -13.14
C GLU A 147 2.79 -15.09 -13.16
N ARG A 148 2.37 -14.58 -12.00
CA ARG A 148 1.95 -13.18 -11.80
C ARG A 148 2.68 -12.49 -10.66
N ARG A 149 3.64 -13.16 -10.02
CA ARG A 149 4.32 -12.69 -8.80
C ARG A 149 5.27 -11.52 -9.07
N TYR A 150 5.70 -11.34 -10.32
CA TYR A 150 6.70 -10.37 -10.73
C TYR A 150 6.16 -9.33 -11.74
N PRO A 151 5.20 -8.47 -11.35
CA PRO A 151 4.56 -7.54 -12.28
C PRO A 151 5.50 -6.43 -12.80
N TYR A 152 6.48 -6.00 -12.01
CA TYR A 152 7.45 -4.98 -12.41
C TYR A 152 8.37 -5.44 -13.55
N PRO A 153 9.18 -6.51 -13.39
CA PRO A 153 10.08 -6.94 -14.47
C PRO A 153 9.32 -7.46 -15.69
N TYR A 154 8.11 -7.99 -15.51
CA TYR A 154 7.23 -8.34 -16.64
C TYR A 154 6.86 -7.12 -17.51
N ARG A 155 6.59 -5.95 -16.90
CA ARG A 155 6.23 -4.73 -17.64
C ARG A 155 7.42 -3.98 -18.20
N LYS A 156 8.57 -4.06 -17.52
CA LYS A 156 9.74 -3.24 -17.83
C LYS A 156 10.63 -3.86 -18.93
N PHE A 157 10.76 -5.18 -18.96
CA PHE A 157 11.69 -5.86 -19.86
C PHE A 157 10.94 -6.64 -20.94
N ASP A 158 11.64 -6.92 -22.04
CA ASP A 158 11.06 -7.63 -23.17
C ASP A 158 10.89 -9.13 -22.85
N TRP A 159 9.63 -9.57 -22.87
CA TRP A 159 9.20 -10.95 -22.69
C TRP A 159 8.47 -11.46 -23.93
N GLU A 160 8.67 -10.88 -25.10
CA GLU A 160 8.01 -11.30 -26.35
C GLU A 160 9.03 -11.74 -27.41
N SER A 161 10.07 -10.94 -27.64
CA SER A 161 11.00 -11.14 -28.76
C SER A 161 12.42 -11.69 -28.46
N PRO A 162 13.00 -11.62 -27.23
CA PRO A 162 14.43 -11.91 -27.06
C PRO A 162 14.76 -13.40 -27.13
N ALA A 163 16.01 -13.70 -27.48
CA ALA A 163 16.60 -15.02 -27.26
C ALA A 163 16.47 -15.44 -25.77
N TYR A 164 16.48 -16.75 -25.53
CA TYR A 164 16.31 -17.31 -24.18
C TYR A 164 15.02 -16.87 -23.47
N LEU A 165 13.95 -16.61 -24.23
CA LEU A 165 12.63 -16.22 -23.71
C LEU A 165 12.05 -17.21 -22.69
N ASP A 166 12.26 -18.50 -22.94
CA ASP A 166 11.76 -19.59 -22.11
C ASP A 166 12.86 -20.62 -21.89
N ALA A 167 13.28 -20.78 -20.64
CA ALA A 167 14.29 -21.75 -20.25
C ALA A 167 13.90 -23.18 -20.68
N ALA A 168 12.60 -23.50 -20.78
CA ALA A 168 12.13 -24.81 -21.23
C ALA A 168 12.64 -25.19 -22.64
N ASN A 169 12.96 -24.20 -23.48
CA ASN A 169 13.51 -24.44 -24.83
C ASN A 169 15.03 -24.72 -24.83
N HIS A 170 15.73 -24.43 -23.73
CA HIS A 170 17.19 -24.50 -23.65
C HIS A 170 17.70 -25.61 -22.72
N VAL A 171 16.86 -26.11 -21.81
CA VAL A 171 17.23 -27.15 -20.85
C VAL A 171 17.66 -28.49 -21.47
N GLY A 172 17.29 -28.75 -22.72
CA GLY A 172 17.65 -30.00 -23.43
C GLY A 172 19.15 -30.20 -23.66
N GLN A 173 19.93 -29.12 -23.68
CA GLN A 173 21.38 -29.16 -23.90
C GLN A 173 22.18 -29.32 -22.58
N ILE A 174 21.52 -29.25 -21.42
CA ILE A 174 22.19 -29.37 -20.12
C ILE A 174 22.58 -30.83 -19.86
N ALA A 175 23.83 -31.06 -19.47
CA ALA A 175 24.36 -32.41 -19.31
C ALA A 175 23.71 -33.18 -18.16
N SER A 176 23.51 -32.53 -17.00
CA SER A 176 22.74 -33.08 -15.87
C SER A 176 22.43 -32.03 -14.81
N GLY A 177 21.39 -32.24 -14.00
CA GLY A 177 21.05 -31.24 -12.98
C GLY A 177 19.90 -31.64 -12.08
N HIS A 178 19.61 -30.76 -11.11
CA HIS A 178 18.42 -30.86 -10.27
C HIS A 178 17.67 -29.52 -10.21
N ILE A 179 16.34 -29.62 -10.28
CA ILE A 179 15.39 -28.52 -10.08
C ILE A 179 14.74 -28.69 -8.71
N PHE A 180 15.07 -27.81 -7.77
CA PHE A 180 14.49 -27.81 -6.44
C PHE A 180 13.29 -26.87 -6.41
N TYR A 181 12.16 -27.33 -5.87
CA TYR A 181 10.95 -26.51 -5.76
C TYR A 181 10.08 -26.94 -4.57
N ASP A 182 9.19 -26.06 -4.12
CA ASP A 182 8.14 -26.43 -3.17
C ASP A 182 6.83 -26.75 -3.92
N PRO A 183 6.35 -28.01 -3.93
CA PRO A 183 5.09 -28.37 -4.57
C PRO A 183 3.84 -27.74 -3.92
N LYS A 184 3.96 -27.11 -2.75
CA LYS A 184 2.89 -26.35 -2.09
C LYS A 184 2.79 -24.91 -2.60
N VAL A 185 3.75 -24.44 -3.40
CA VAL A 185 3.67 -23.20 -4.16
C VAL A 185 3.27 -23.55 -5.59
N SER A 186 2.06 -23.15 -5.99
CA SER A 186 1.46 -23.60 -7.26
C SER A 186 2.31 -23.19 -8.47
N GLU A 187 2.85 -21.98 -8.45
CA GLU A 187 3.65 -21.39 -9.52
C GLU A 187 5.00 -22.10 -9.64
N ASP A 188 5.67 -22.39 -8.52
CA ASP A 188 6.96 -23.11 -8.52
C ASP A 188 6.78 -24.54 -9.05
N LYS A 189 5.68 -25.22 -8.67
CA LYS A 189 5.35 -26.55 -9.20
C LYS A 189 5.14 -26.51 -10.71
N GLN A 190 4.37 -25.54 -11.21
CA GLN A 190 4.08 -25.42 -12.64
C GLN A 190 5.33 -25.05 -13.46
N HIS A 191 6.22 -24.22 -12.93
CA HIS A 191 7.51 -23.97 -13.59
C HIS A 191 8.40 -25.22 -13.61
N ALA A 192 8.53 -25.95 -12.50
CA ALA A 192 9.33 -27.18 -12.46
C ALA A 192 8.82 -28.21 -13.49
N GLN A 193 7.51 -28.38 -13.61
CA GLN A 193 6.89 -29.27 -14.60
C GLN A 193 7.25 -28.94 -16.05
N ARG A 194 7.47 -27.66 -16.36
CA ARG A 194 7.89 -27.22 -17.71
C ARG A 194 9.36 -27.44 -18.00
N LEU A 195 10.19 -27.52 -16.96
CA LEU A 195 11.64 -27.58 -17.06
C LEU A 195 12.18 -29.02 -17.06
N GLY A 196 11.31 -30.01 -16.91
CA GLY A 196 11.69 -31.42 -16.83
C GLY A 196 12.31 -31.94 -18.13
N THR A 197 13.47 -32.60 -18.02
CA THR A 197 14.12 -33.34 -19.10
C THR A 197 14.68 -34.66 -18.54
N PRO A 198 15.09 -35.64 -19.36
CA PRO A 198 15.76 -36.84 -18.85
C PRO A 198 17.03 -36.54 -18.02
N ASN A 199 17.69 -35.40 -18.29
CA ASN A 199 18.94 -34.98 -17.64
C ASN A 199 18.71 -34.08 -16.41
N LEU A 200 17.54 -33.41 -16.31
CA LEU A 200 17.18 -32.56 -15.19
C LEU A 200 16.17 -33.24 -14.29
N LYS A 201 16.58 -33.53 -13.05
CA LYS A 201 15.74 -34.24 -12.09
C LYS A 201 15.02 -33.28 -11.14
N ASP A 202 13.71 -33.46 -11.03
CA ASP A 202 12.90 -32.76 -10.06
C ASP A 202 13.22 -33.19 -8.62
N PHE A 203 13.34 -32.22 -7.71
CA PHE A 203 13.49 -32.45 -6.28
C PHE A 203 12.51 -31.60 -5.47
N ALA A 204 11.36 -32.17 -5.15
CA ALA A 204 10.31 -31.52 -4.39
C ALA A 204 10.64 -31.44 -2.89
N ILE A 205 10.57 -30.23 -2.31
CA ILE A 205 10.68 -29.99 -0.87
C ILE A 205 9.40 -29.28 -0.38
N PRO A 206 8.35 -30.05 -0.02
CA PRO A 206 7.10 -29.48 0.47
C PRO A 206 7.32 -28.53 1.64
N TYR A 207 6.58 -27.42 1.68
CA TYR A 207 6.57 -26.41 2.77
C TYR A 207 7.83 -25.56 2.89
N ALA A 208 8.75 -25.61 1.93
CA ALA A 208 9.94 -24.75 1.91
C ALA A 208 9.66 -23.32 1.43
N GLY A 209 8.53 -23.09 0.77
CA GLY A 209 8.14 -21.84 0.11
C GLY A 209 9.05 -21.50 -1.09
N HIS A 210 8.82 -20.33 -1.69
CA HIS A 210 9.63 -19.87 -2.83
C HIS A 210 11.11 -19.62 -2.48
N THR A 211 11.40 -19.24 -1.24
CA THR A 211 12.78 -19.02 -0.77
C THR A 211 13.44 -20.30 -0.25
N LEU A 212 13.17 -21.45 -0.88
CA LEU A 212 13.58 -22.78 -0.39
C LEU A 212 15.09 -22.93 -0.19
N ILE A 213 15.91 -22.17 -0.94
CA ILE A 213 17.37 -22.20 -0.78
C ILE A 213 17.77 -21.82 0.66
N ARG A 214 17.02 -20.91 1.31
CA ARG A 214 17.24 -20.53 2.72
C ARG A 214 16.93 -21.69 3.67
N VAL A 215 16.01 -22.59 3.31
CA VAL A 215 15.74 -23.81 4.08
C VAL A 215 16.88 -24.80 3.94
N LEU A 216 17.43 -24.98 2.74
CA LEU A 216 18.60 -25.83 2.50
C LEU A 216 19.84 -25.33 3.24
N VAL A 217 20.15 -24.03 3.15
CA VAL A 217 21.27 -23.40 3.88
C VAL A 217 21.14 -23.65 5.38
N LYS A 218 19.98 -23.34 5.97
CA LYS A 218 19.77 -23.54 7.42
C LYS A 218 19.78 -25.00 7.85
N SER A 219 19.61 -25.95 6.94
CA SER A 219 19.69 -27.38 7.24
C SER A 219 21.11 -27.94 7.17
N GLY A 220 22.07 -27.18 6.62
CA GLY A 220 23.41 -27.65 6.26
C GLY A 220 23.47 -28.44 4.96
N ALA A 221 22.32 -28.84 4.39
CA ALA A 221 22.28 -29.62 3.17
C ALA A 221 22.82 -28.87 1.94
N PHE A 222 22.68 -27.54 1.90
CA PHE A 222 23.20 -26.74 0.77
C PHE A 222 24.73 -26.74 0.71
N ASP A 223 25.40 -26.58 1.86
CA ASP A 223 26.88 -26.53 1.89
C ASP A 223 27.48 -27.89 1.54
N HIS A 224 26.87 -28.98 2.03
CA HIS A 224 27.22 -30.36 1.61
C HIS A 224 26.98 -30.58 0.12
N LEU A 225 25.83 -30.13 -0.39
CA LEU A 225 25.49 -30.23 -1.80
C LEU A 225 26.52 -29.51 -2.67
N LEU A 226 26.91 -28.28 -2.33
CA LEU A 226 27.96 -27.57 -3.06
C LEU A 226 29.30 -28.30 -3.00
N ALA A 227 29.66 -28.92 -1.88
CA ALA A 227 30.94 -29.62 -1.73
C ALA A 227 31.04 -30.94 -2.52
N THR A 228 29.93 -31.63 -2.78
CA THR A 228 29.95 -32.98 -3.39
C THR A 228 29.36 -33.03 -4.80
N TYR A 229 28.40 -32.17 -5.11
CA TYR A 229 27.66 -32.22 -6.36
C TYR A 229 28.48 -31.87 -7.62
N PRO A 230 29.41 -30.90 -7.62
CA PRO A 230 30.24 -30.61 -8.79
C PRO A 230 30.99 -31.84 -9.31
N ALA A 231 31.49 -32.70 -8.42
CA ALA A 231 32.19 -33.92 -8.82
C ALA A 231 31.21 -35.07 -9.11
N THR A 232 30.25 -35.33 -8.22
CA THR A 232 29.43 -36.55 -8.25
C THR A 232 28.16 -36.45 -9.11
N GLY A 233 27.57 -35.26 -9.24
CA GLY A 233 26.26 -35.04 -9.86
C GLY A 233 25.09 -35.72 -9.12
N LYS A 234 25.28 -36.14 -7.87
CA LYS A 234 24.31 -36.96 -7.12
C LYS A 234 23.91 -36.30 -5.81
N LEU A 235 22.65 -36.51 -5.42
CA LEU A 235 22.18 -36.28 -4.06
C LEU A 235 22.50 -37.54 -3.24
N ASP A 236 23.50 -37.46 -2.36
CA ASP A 236 23.96 -38.60 -1.57
C ASP A 236 23.19 -38.76 -0.25
N ALA A 237 23.47 -39.85 0.48
CA ALA A 237 22.82 -40.14 1.76
C ALA A 237 23.00 -39.01 2.80
N ARG A 238 24.15 -38.33 2.79
CA ARG A 238 24.47 -37.26 3.73
C ARG A 238 23.65 -36.00 3.45
N PHE A 239 23.40 -35.68 2.18
CA PHE A 239 22.45 -34.63 1.80
C PHE A 239 21.06 -34.89 2.39
N PHE A 240 20.53 -36.10 2.25
CA PHE A 240 19.22 -36.46 2.81
C PHE A 240 19.18 -36.43 4.34
N GLU A 241 20.27 -36.81 4.98
CA GLU A 241 20.42 -36.72 6.43
C GLU A 241 20.36 -35.27 6.90
N LEU A 242 21.19 -34.38 6.34
CA LEU A 242 21.22 -32.96 6.67
C LEU A 242 19.89 -32.27 6.35
N LEU A 243 19.24 -32.65 5.25
CA LEU A 243 17.93 -32.11 4.86
C LEU A 243 16.84 -32.40 5.90
N LYS A 244 17.00 -33.39 6.79
CA LYS A 244 16.06 -33.61 7.91
C LYS A 244 16.10 -32.46 8.93
N ASN A 245 17.21 -31.71 9.02
CA ASN A 245 17.36 -30.56 9.92
C ASN A 245 16.42 -29.40 9.57
N LYS A 246 15.83 -29.39 8.36
CA LYS A 246 14.74 -28.44 8.02
C LYS A 246 13.58 -28.46 9.02
N ARG A 247 13.37 -29.58 9.72
CA ARG A 247 12.36 -29.72 10.78
C ARG A 247 12.59 -28.80 11.97
N ALA A 248 13.82 -28.33 12.17
CA ALA A 248 14.15 -27.31 13.17
C ALA A 248 13.93 -25.87 12.68
N ASN A 249 13.74 -25.65 11.38
CA ASN A 249 13.53 -24.33 10.81
C ASN A 249 12.05 -23.92 10.95
N PRO A 250 11.71 -22.85 11.71
CA PRO A 250 10.31 -22.45 11.90
C PRO A 250 9.59 -22.07 10.61
N LYS A 251 10.31 -21.58 9.58
CA LYS A 251 9.72 -21.24 8.28
C LYS A 251 9.17 -22.49 7.55
N TRP A 252 9.79 -23.65 7.76
CA TRP A 252 9.33 -24.92 7.20
C TRP A 252 8.36 -25.65 8.14
N ALA A 253 8.66 -25.67 9.44
CA ALA A 253 7.89 -26.44 10.41
C ALA A 253 6.47 -25.89 10.63
N LYS A 254 6.27 -24.56 10.60
CA LYS A 254 4.95 -23.96 10.82
C LYS A 254 3.93 -24.36 9.73
N PRO A 255 4.19 -24.17 8.42
CA PRO A 255 3.26 -24.62 7.38
C PRO A 255 3.04 -26.13 7.39
N PHE A 256 4.08 -26.94 7.64
CA PHE A 256 3.96 -28.39 7.76
C PHE A 256 2.99 -28.81 8.88
N LEU A 257 3.15 -28.24 10.09
CA LEU A 257 2.27 -28.54 11.23
C LEU A 257 0.84 -28.05 10.99
N ASN A 258 0.66 -26.92 10.30
CA ASN A 258 -0.66 -26.43 9.89
C ASN A 258 -1.37 -27.37 8.90
N ASP A 259 -0.66 -27.87 7.89
CA ASP A 259 -1.22 -28.86 6.95
C ASP A 259 -1.55 -30.17 7.66
N LEU A 260 -0.67 -30.61 8.58
CA LEU A 260 -0.87 -31.84 9.35
C LEU A 260 -2.15 -31.76 10.22
N ARG A 261 -2.43 -30.60 10.84
CA ARG A 261 -3.64 -30.38 11.64
C ARG A 261 -4.94 -30.55 10.86
N LYS A 262 -4.93 -30.31 9.55
CA LYS A 262 -6.11 -30.49 8.69
C LYS A 262 -6.44 -31.97 8.46
N ARG A 263 -5.53 -32.89 8.79
CA ARG A 263 -5.71 -34.33 8.62
C ARG A 263 -6.42 -34.90 9.85
N ARG A 264 -7.46 -35.71 9.66
CA ARG A 264 -8.36 -36.28 10.70
C ARG A 264 -7.69 -37.16 11.78
N SER A 265 -6.36 -37.26 11.84
CA SER A 265 -5.62 -38.09 12.80
C SER A 265 -5.05 -37.26 13.96
N THR A 266 -5.83 -37.10 15.02
CA THR A 266 -5.45 -36.38 16.25
C THR A 266 -4.21 -36.96 16.93
N ARG A 267 -4.04 -38.29 16.93
CA ARG A 267 -2.89 -38.98 17.54
C ARG A 267 -1.57 -38.65 16.82
N CYS A 268 -1.55 -38.69 15.49
CA CYS A 268 -0.35 -38.37 14.69
C CYS A 268 0.02 -36.89 14.79
N VAL A 269 -0.97 -35.99 14.79
CA VAL A 269 -0.77 -34.54 14.98
C VAL A 269 -0.12 -34.27 16.34
N ARG A 270 -0.69 -34.83 17.41
CA ARG A 270 -0.17 -34.67 18.77
C ARG A 270 1.25 -35.20 18.90
N HIS A 271 1.50 -36.44 18.49
CA HIS A 271 2.83 -37.05 18.56
C HIS A 271 3.87 -36.22 17.77
N THR A 272 3.50 -35.73 16.58
CA THR A 272 4.41 -34.89 15.79
C THR A 272 4.70 -33.56 16.49
N CYS A 273 3.70 -32.93 17.09
CA CYS A 273 3.90 -31.71 17.87
C CYS A 273 4.78 -31.96 19.10
N GLU A 274 4.63 -33.08 19.81
CA GLU A 274 5.49 -33.50 20.93
C GLU A 274 6.95 -33.64 20.48
N VAL A 275 7.19 -34.35 19.37
CA VAL A 275 8.53 -34.49 18.79
C VAL A 275 9.10 -33.11 18.43
N PHE A 276 8.32 -32.23 17.79
CA PHE A 276 8.81 -30.92 17.36
C PHE A 276 9.09 -29.98 18.54
N ALA A 277 8.27 -30.05 19.59
CA ALA A 277 8.46 -29.29 20.82
C ALA A 277 9.68 -29.75 21.62
N LYS A 278 9.88 -31.07 21.74
CA LYS A 278 10.95 -31.69 22.54
C LYS A 278 12.28 -31.68 21.81
N LYS A 279 12.32 -32.18 20.57
CA LYS A 279 13.56 -32.38 19.80
C LYS A 279 14.09 -31.09 19.18
N TYR A 280 13.20 -30.20 18.71
CA TYR A 280 13.59 -29.00 17.98
C TYR A 280 13.31 -27.69 18.73
N GLY A 281 12.79 -27.76 19.96
CA GLY A 281 12.52 -26.57 20.78
C GLY A 281 11.48 -25.62 20.20
N LEU A 282 10.63 -26.07 19.28
CA LEU A 282 9.71 -25.19 18.56
C LEU A 282 8.55 -24.73 19.44
N GLN A 283 8.57 -23.46 19.84
CA GLN A 283 7.51 -22.83 20.65
C GLN A 283 6.11 -22.97 20.01
N TYR A 284 6.04 -22.89 18.67
CA TYR A 284 4.79 -23.08 17.94
C TYR A 284 4.18 -24.48 18.16
N ALA A 285 5.01 -25.53 18.18
CA ALA A 285 4.56 -26.88 18.46
C ALA A 285 4.10 -27.04 19.92
N ARG A 286 4.80 -26.40 20.88
CA ARG A 286 4.34 -26.33 22.29
C ARG A 286 2.99 -25.62 22.42
N ARG A 287 2.79 -24.55 21.66
CA ARG A 287 1.49 -23.87 21.60
C ARG A 287 0.41 -24.80 21.06
N LEU A 288 0.65 -25.52 19.96
CA LEU A 288 -0.31 -26.50 19.43
C LEU A 288 -0.63 -27.62 20.43
N LEU A 289 0.34 -28.10 21.21
CA LEU A 289 0.10 -29.08 22.27
C LEU A 289 -0.73 -28.53 23.41
N ARG A 290 -0.46 -27.30 23.85
CA ARG A 290 -1.27 -26.63 24.88
C ARG A 290 -2.70 -26.37 24.41
N GLN A 291 -2.85 -25.96 23.16
CA GLN A 291 -4.17 -25.82 22.52
C GLN A 291 -4.89 -27.18 22.44
N GLY A 292 -4.17 -28.27 22.13
CA GLY A 292 -4.72 -29.63 22.12
C GLY A 292 -4.95 -30.25 23.52
N GLN A 293 -4.27 -29.77 24.57
CA GLN A 293 -4.51 -30.13 25.97
C GLN A 293 -5.63 -29.29 26.61
N ALA A 294 -5.88 -28.08 26.11
CA ALA A 294 -7.06 -27.28 26.47
C ALA A 294 -8.37 -27.88 25.91
N VAL A 295 -8.27 -28.81 24.94
CA VAL A 295 -9.37 -29.68 24.51
C VAL A 295 -9.36 -30.96 25.35
N GLY A 296 -9.54 -30.78 26.65
CA GLY A 296 -9.93 -31.83 27.57
C GLY A 296 -11.38 -31.63 27.96
N ILE A 297 -12.31 -31.88 27.04
CA ILE A 297 -13.76 -32.01 27.27
C ILE A 297 -14.26 -33.07 26.30
N ASP A 298 -15.21 -33.87 26.76
CA ASP A 298 -16.07 -34.73 25.93
C ASP A 298 -16.34 -34.11 24.56
N ALA A 299 -16.31 -34.93 23.52
CA ALA A 299 -16.54 -34.50 22.14
C ALA A 299 -17.76 -33.54 22.08
N PRO A 300 -17.62 -32.37 21.44
CA PRO A 300 -18.67 -31.36 21.45
C PRO A 300 -19.98 -31.90 20.85
N ARG A 301 -21.11 -31.54 21.48
CA ARG A 301 -22.45 -31.77 20.93
C ARG A 301 -22.75 -30.65 19.90
N PRO A 302 -23.37 -30.97 18.74
CA PRO A 302 -23.88 -29.96 17.80
C PRO A 302 -24.84 -28.98 18.50
N VAL A 303 -24.90 -27.73 18.05
CA VAL A 303 -25.95 -26.80 18.49
C VAL A 303 -27.27 -27.29 17.90
N ASP A 304 -28.18 -27.76 18.75
CA ASP A 304 -29.54 -28.09 18.37
C ASP A 304 -30.40 -26.83 18.40
N TRP A 305 -30.67 -26.25 17.23
CA TRP A 305 -31.49 -25.05 17.11
C TRP A 305 -32.98 -25.29 17.41
N ALA A 306 -33.42 -26.55 17.51
CA ALA A 306 -34.77 -26.90 17.96
C ALA A 306 -34.89 -26.93 19.50
N ALA A 307 -33.77 -26.91 20.23
CA ALA A 307 -33.76 -26.97 21.68
C ALA A 307 -34.33 -25.68 22.34
N PRO A 308 -34.71 -25.75 23.64
CA PRO A 308 -35.02 -24.54 24.42
C PRO A 308 -33.83 -23.57 24.43
N GLU A 309 -34.09 -22.25 24.46
CA GLU A 309 -33.03 -21.22 24.42
C GLU A 309 -31.98 -21.44 25.51
N ALA A 310 -32.42 -21.79 26.72
CA ALA A 310 -31.54 -22.06 27.85
C ALA A 310 -30.51 -23.17 27.57
N GLU A 311 -30.90 -24.19 26.81
CA GLU A 311 -29.99 -25.27 26.40
C GLU A 311 -29.02 -24.80 25.32
N ILE A 312 -29.47 -23.98 24.37
CA ILE A 312 -28.62 -23.38 23.33
C ILE A 312 -27.56 -22.48 24.01
N ARG A 313 -27.96 -21.59 24.92
CA ARG A 313 -27.03 -20.70 25.66
C ARG A 313 -25.98 -21.49 26.43
N ARG A 314 -26.38 -22.58 27.09
CA ARG A 314 -25.46 -23.42 27.87
C ARG A 314 -24.32 -24.00 27.04
N HIS A 315 -24.57 -24.33 25.77
CA HIS A 315 -23.64 -25.10 24.94
C HIS A 315 -23.00 -24.31 23.79
N ILE A 316 -23.65 -23.26 23.28
CA ILE A 316 -23.14 -22.49 22.15
C ILE A 316 -21.74 -21.94 22.43
N PRO A 317 -20.76 -22.14 21.54
CA PRO A 317 -19.43 -21.56 21.73
C PRO A 317 -19.48 -20.04 21.72
N VAL A 318 -18.93 -19.41 22.76
CA VAL A 318 -18.77 -17.96 22.85
C VAL A 318 -17.29 -17.62 22.93
N PHE A 319 -16.84 -16.73 22.06
CA PHE A 319 -15.47 -16.23 22.04
C PHE A 319 -15.43 -14.73 22.32
N ILE A 320 -14.67 -14.35 23.34
CA ILE A 320 -14.46 -12.95 23.71
C ILE A 320 -13.02 -12.59 23.41
N ASN A 321 -12.80 -11.64 22.51
CA ASN A 321 -11.48 -11.09 22.24
C ASN A 321 -11.01 -10.23 23.42
N SER A 322 -9.75 -10.35 23.87
CA SER A 322 -9.24 -9.55 24.99
C SER A 322 -7.82 -9.03 24.75
N PHE A 323 -7.57 -7.79 25.17
CA PHE A 323 -6.25 -7.18 25.26
C PHE A 323 -6.24 -6.01 26.26
N ASN A 324 -5.55 -6.14 27.38
CA ASN A 324 -5.25 -5.05 28.34
C ASN A 324 -6.45 -4.21 28.84
N GLN A 325 -7.67 -4.75 28.81
CA GLN A 325 -8.88 -4.12 29.36
C GLN A 325 -9.57 -5.08 30.34
N LEU A 326 -9.36 -4.85 31.63
CA LEU A 326 -9.94 -5.64 32.72
C LEU A 326 -11.42 -5.34 32.88
N THR A 327 -11.79 -4.06 33.04
CA THR A 327 -13.15 -3.67 33.41
C THR A 327 -14.15 -4.17 32.39
N TYR A 328 -13.89 -3.89 31.11
CA TYR A 328 -14.71 -4.32 29.98
C TYR A 328 -14.83 -5.84 29.91
N LEU A 329 -13.70 -6.56 29.96
CA LEU A 329 -13.72 -8.02 29.88
C LEU A 329 -14.51 -8.65 31.02
N ARG A 330 -14.27 -8.20 32.25
CA ARG A 330 -14.94 -8.73 33.44
C ARG A 330 -16.45 -8.55 33.33
N ASP A 331 -16.89 -7.37 32.90
CA ASP A 331 -18.31 -7.05 32.78
C ASP A 331 -18.97 -7.92 31.69
N THR A 332 -18.32 -8.12 30.53
CA THR A 332 -18.81 -9.03 29.48
C THR A 332 -18.88 -10.49 29.96
N VAL A 333 -17.84 -11.00 30.63
CA VAL A 333 -17.82 -12.38 31.16
C VAL A 333 -18.94 -12.58 32.20
N ASN A 334 -19.13 -11.60 33.09
CA ASN A 334 -20.20 -11.62 34.06
C ASN A 334 -21.58 -11.60 33.40
N TRP A 335 -21.75 -10.83 32.33
CA TRP A 335 -23.00 -10.79 31.58
C TRP A 335 -23.34 -12.15 30.97
N PHE A 336 -22.38 -12.82 30.31
CA PHE A 336 -22.60 -14.15 29.74
C PHE A 336 -22.94 -15.18 30.83
N ALA A 337 -22.21 -15.17 31.94
CA ALA A 337 -22.48 -16.08 33.06
C ALA A 337 -23.88 -15.85 33.67
N LYS A 338 -24.26 -14.58 33.91
CA LYS A 338 -25.57 -14.18 34.44
C LYS A 338 -26.72 -14.68 33.54
N HIS A 339 -26.52 -14.71 32.23
CA HIS A 339 -27.55 -15.09 31.26
C HIS A 339 -27.49 -16.55 30.79
N GLY A 340 -26.75 -17.41 31.51
CA GLY A 340 -26.77 -18.86 31.33
C GLY A 340 -25.85 -19.39 30.22
N PHE A 341 -24.88 -18.59 29.76
CA PHE A 341 -23.90 -19.06 28.79
C PHE A 341 -22.80 -19.88 29.46
N GLY A 342 -22.72 -21.17 29.13
CA GLY A 342 -21.83 -22.12 29.80
C GLY A 342 -20.53 -22.43 29.05
N ASN A 343 -20.41 -22.00 27.79
CA ASN A 343 -19.27 -22.32 26.92
C ASN A 343 -18.53 -21.05 26.46
N VAL A 344 -18.05 -20.27 27.42
CA VAL A 344 -17.35 -18.99 27.18
C VAL A 344 -15.84 -19.18 27.19
N THR A 345 -15.18 -18.70 26.14
CA THR A 345 -13.72 -18.71 25.99
C THR A 345 -13.20 -17.29 25.73
N VAL A 346 -12.30 -16.81 26.58
CA VAL A 346 -11.57 -15.55 26.38
C VAL A 346 -10.29 -15.82 25.60
N LEU A 347 -10.15 -15.11 24.47
CA LEU A 347 -8.97 -15.13 23.61
C LEU A 347 -8.05 -13.96 23.97
N ASP A 348 -7.04 -14.24 24.80
CA ASP A 348 -6.09 -13.21 25.25
C ASP A 348 -5.00 -12.94 24.19
N ASN A 349 -4.97 -11.71 23.65
CA ASN A 349 -4.00 -11.23 22.66
C ASN A 349 -2.71 -10.75 23.31
N GLN A 350 -2.13 -11.57 24.19
CA GLN A 350 -0.87 -11.25 24.88
C GLN A 350 -1.01 -9.99 25.73
N SER A 351 -1.99 -9.99 26.64
CA SER A 351 -2.09 -8.92 27.64
C SER A 351 -0.87 -8.92 28.55
N ASP A 352 -0.46 -7.72 28.95
CA ASP A 352 0.60 -7.49 29.93
C ASP A 352 0.13 -6.61 31.11
N TYR A 353 -1.12 -6.15 31.10
CA TYR A 353 -1.70 -5.37 32.18
C TYR A 353 -1.87 -6.21 33.45
N PRO A 354 -1.13 -5.93 34.55
CA PRO A 354 -1.10 -6.82 35.71
C PRO A 354 -2.48 -7.11 36.34
N PRO A 355 -3.37 -6.11 36.56
CA PRO A 355 -4.70 -6.37 37.11
C PRO A 355 -5.56 -7.30 36.25
N LEU A 356 -5.46 -7.21 34.91
CA LEU A 356 -6.13 -8.14 34.01
C LEU A 356 -5.55 -9.56 34.16
N LEU A 357 -4.22 -9.69 34.22
CA LEU A 357 -3.56 -10.99 34.40
C LEU A 357 -3.93 -11.67 35.72
N ASP A 358 -4.13 -10.89 36.78
CA ASP A 358 -4.57 -11.42 38.08
C ASP A 358 -6.02 -11.87 38.04
N TYR A 359 -6.91 -11.08 37.41
CA TYR A 359 -8.29 -11.51 37.16
C TYR A 359 -8.37 -12.81 36.36
N LEU A 360 -7.61 -12.94 35.27
CA LEU A 360 -7.59 -14.15 34.43
C LEU A 360 -7.08 -15.41 35.17
N LYS A 361 -6.36 -15.25 36.28
CA LYS A 361 -5.91 -16.35 37.15
C LYS A 361 -6.88 -16.65 38.29
N SER A 362 -7.81 -15.74 38.58
CA SER A 362 -8.73 -15.85 39.71
C SER A 362 -9.76 -16.95 39.51
N ASP A 363 -10.27 -17.50 40.62
CA ASP A 363 -11.36 -18.48 40.58
C ASP A 363 -12.65 -17.84 40.07
N ALA A 364 -12.88 -16.56 40.40
CA ALA A 364 -14.01 -15.78 39.90
C ALA A 364 -14.09 -15.72 38.36
N PHE A 365 -12.95 -15.78 37.67
CA PHE A 365 -12.90 -15.92 36.22
C PHE A 365 -13.11 -17.37 35.78
N ARG A 366 -12.38 -18.31 36.39
CA ARG A 366 -12.37 -19.74 36.00
C ARG A 366 -13.72 -20.43 36.15
N GLU A 367 -14.55 -19.97 37.08
CA GLU A 367 -15.93 -20.45 37.27
C GLU A 367 -16.86 -20.06 36.10
N LYS A 368 -16.53 -19.01 35.35
CA LYS A 368 -17.41 -18.39 34.35
C LYS A 368 -16.92 -18.54 32.92
N ALA A 369 -15.60 -18.60 32.71
CA ALA A 369 -15.00 -18.64 31.39
C ALA A 369 -13.66 -19.38 31.38
N ARG A 370 -13.25 -19.80 30.19
CA ARG A 370 -11.95 -20.43 29.93
C ARG A 370 -11.00 -19.42 29.31
N LEU A 371 -9.72 -19.50 29.65
CA LEU A 371 -8.68 -18.68 29.05
C LEU A 371 -7.99 -19.43 27.91
N HIS A 372 -7.86 -18.79 26.75
CA HIS A 372 -7.00 -19.20 25.65
C HIS A 372 -6.02 -18.08 25.33
N ALA A 373 -4.78 -18.20 25.83
CA ALA A 373 -3.71 -17.25 25.51
C ALA A 373 -3.16 -17.50 24.09
N LEU A 374 -3.26 -16.49 23.22
CA LEU A 374 -2.82 -16.58 21.82
C LEU A 374 -1.28 -16.56 21.69
N GLY A 375 -0.60 -15.96 22.67
CA GLY A 375 0.86 -15.91 22.80
C GLY A 375 1.56 -14.85 21.95
N ASP A 376 0.83 -14.15 21.08
CA ASP A 376 1.23 -12.93 20.37
C ASP A 376 -0.01 -12.02 20.31
N ASN A 377 0.18 -10.70 20.24
CA ASN A 377 -0.91 -9.78 19.90
C ASN A 377 -1.23 -9.88 18.39
N LEU A 378 -2.26 -10.67 18.06
CA LEU A 378 -2.68 -10.95 16.68
C LEU A 378 -3.75 -9.96 16.18
N GLY A 379 -4.40 -9.25 17.10
CA GLY A 379 -5.54 -8.39 16.84
C GLY A 379 -6.86 -9.16 16.68
N PRO A 380 -8.00 -8.46 16.78
CA PRO A 380 -9.32 -9.06 16.90
C PRO A 380 -9.72 -9.92 15.68
N ARG A 381 -9.40 -9.47 14.47
CA ARG A 381 -9.73 -10.20 13.23
C ARG A 381 -9.02 -11.55 13.12
N LYS A 382 -7.74 -11.61 13.49
CA LYS A 382 -7.00 -12.89 13.48
C LYS A 382 -7.42 -13.79 14.64
N ALA A 383 -7.78 -13.22 15.79
CA ALA A 383 -8.38 -13.97 16.89
C ALA A 383 -9.69 -14.63 16.45
N LEU A 384 -10.55 -13.92 15.72
CA LEU A 384 -11.76 -14.47 15.09
C LEU A 384 -11.44 -15.60 14.10
N THR A 385 -10.49 -15.40 13.19
CA THR A 385 -10.09 -16.45 12.24
C THR A 385 -9.57 -17.71 12.96
N LEU A 386 -8.90 -17.56 14.10
CA LEU A 386 -8.45 -18.68 14.92
C LEU A 386 -9.59 -19.37 15.65
N ALA A 387 -10.55 -18.62 16.21
CA ALA A 387 -11.73 -19.16 16.86
C ALA A 387 -12.55 -20.02 15.87
N ALA A 388 -12.76 -19.51 14.65
CA ALA A 388 -13.49 -20.18 13.60
C ALA A 388 -12.80 -21.42 12.99
N GLN A 389 -11.53 -21.70 13.35
CA GLN A 389 -10.86 -22.93 12.91
C GLN A 389 -11.31 -24.16 13.69
N ASP A 390 -11.97 -23.97 14.83
CA ASP A 390 -12.48 -25.07 15.63
C ASP A 390 -13.75 -25.64 14.96
N PRO A 391 -13.80 -26.94 14.62
CA PRO A 391 -14.98 -27.58 14.04
C PRO A 391 -16.26 -27.39 14.86
N VAL A 392 -16.15 -27.11 16.17
CA VAL A 392 -17.32 -26.79 17.01
C VAL A 392 -18.08 -25.55 16.52
N THR A 393 -17.41 -24.66 15.79
CA THR A 393 -17.99 -23.42 15.26
C THR A 393 -18.79 -23.61 13.98
N ASP A 394 -18.67 -24.76 13.31
CA ASP A 394 -19.35 -25.04 12.04
C ASP A 394 -20.89 -25.06 12.17
N GLN A 395 -21.41 -25.28 13.38
CA GLN A 395 -22.85 -25.32 13.69
C GLN A 395 -23.40 -24.00 14.28
N GLY A 396 -22.54 -22.97 14.38
CA GLY A 396 -22.87 -21.67 14.94
C GLY A 396 -22.05 -21.34 16.18
N PHE A 397 -21.68 -20.06 16.32
CA PHE A 397 -20.90 -19.56 17.46
C PHE A 397 -21.11 -18.05 17.62
N ILE A 398 -20.78 -17.54 18.79
CA ILE A 398 -20.77 -16.11 19.10
C ILE A 398 -19.33 -15.60 19.16
N PHE A 399 -19.08 -14.43 18.59
CA PHE A 399 -17.83 -13.70 18.77
C PHE A 399 -18.11 -12.26 19.13
N THR A 400 -17.35 -11.72 20.08
CA THR A 400 -17.48 -10.33 20.51
C THR A 400 -16.16 -9.74 21.00
N ASP A 401 -16.03 -8.43 20.87
CA ASP A 401 -15.11 -7.60 21.65
C ASP A 401 -15.68 -7.39 23.07
N PRO A 402 -14.83 -7.03 24.07
CA PRO A 402 -15.25 -6.90 25.46
C PRO A 402 -15.82 -5.52 25.78
N ASP A 403 -15.68 -4.55 24.88
CA ASP A 403 -16.00 -3.13 25.08
C ASP A 403 -17.46 -2.78 24.77
N LEU A 404 -18.37 -3.74 24.97
CA LEU A 404 -19.81 -3.58 24.82
C LEU A 404 -20.52 -3.71 26.17
N LEU A 405 -21.42 -2.78 26.46
CA LEU A 405 -22.53 -3.03 27.39
C LEU A 405 -23.63 -3.73 26.60
N LEU A 406 -23.85 -5.00 26.93
CA LEU A 406 -24.92 -5.81 26.35
C LEU A 406 -26.25 -5.50 27.07
N PRO A 407 -27.40 -5.74 26.42
CA PRO A 407 -28.71 -5.49 27.03
C PRO A 407 -28.84 -6.17 28.40
N ASP A 408 -29.25 -5.43 29.44
CA ASP A 408 -29.37 -5.98 30.80
C ASP A 408 -30.41 -7.11 30.92
N ALA A 409 -31.45 -7.03 30.09
CA ALA A 409 -32.47 -8.03 29.90
C ALA A 409 -32.52 -8.41 28.41
N PRO A 410 -31.65 -9.32 27.93
CA PRO A 410 -31.70 -9.77 26.55
C PRO A 410 -33.01 -10.52 26.30
N ALA A 411 -33.44 -10.52 25.03
CA ALA A 411 -34.64 -11.24 24.63
C ALA A 411 -34.63 -12.70 25.16
N PRO A 412 -35.74 -13.22 25.70
CA PRO A 412 -35.80 -14.60 26.17
C PRO A 412 -35.51 -15.65 25.09
N ASP A 413 -35.66 -15.29 23.81
CA ASP A 413 -35.40 -16.11 22.63
C ASP A 413 -34.28 -15.56 21.73
N MET A 414 -33.37 -14.75 22.29
CA MET A 414 -32.33 -14.01 21.57
C MET A 414 -31.61 -14.82 20.48
N LEU A 415 -31.05 -15.99 20.82
CA LEU A 415 -30.27 -16.79 19.88
C LEU A 415 -31.15 -17.40 18.79
N LYS A 416 -32.34 -17.88 19.15
CA LYS A 416 -33.30 -18.42 18.19
C LYS A 416 -33.83 -17.36 17.23
N ALA A 417 -34.10 -16.15 17.73
CA ALA A 417 -34.49 -15.02 16.90
C ALA A 417 -33.37 -14.65 15.90
N MET A 418 -32.12 -14.54 16.36
CA MET A 418 -30.97 -14.24 15.48
C MET A 418 -30.74 -15.34 14.45
N HIS A 419 -30.85 -16.61 14.84
CA HIS A 419 -30.75 -17.75 13.94
C HIS A 419 -31.85 -17.70 12.86
N ARG A 420 -33.12 -17.52 13.26
CA ARG A 420 -34.26 -17.36 12.33
C ARG A 420 -34.00 -16.23 11.33
N ILE A 421 -33.61 -15.05 11.81
CA ILE A 421 -33.32 -13.87 10.98
C ILE A 421 -32.22 -14.19 9.96
N GLY A 422 -31.13 -14.80 10.41
CA GLY A 422 -30.00 -15.16 9.53
C GLY A 422 -30.38 -16.18 8.46
N THR A 423 -31.13 -17.22 8.83
CA THR A 423 -31.58 -18.26 7.88
C THR A 423 -32.61 -17.71 6.89
N GLN A 424 -33.62 -16.98 7.37
CA GLN A 424 -34.70 -16.44 6.54
C GLN A 424 -34.20 -15.46 5.47
N HIS A 425 -33.22 -14.61 5.83
CA HIS A 425 -32.72 -13.57 4.93
C HIS A 425 -31.44 -13.98 4.19
N GLY A 426 -30.89 -15.18 4.43
CA GLY A 426 -29.68 -15.67 3.77
C GLY A 426 -28.38 -15.02 4.26
N PHE A 427 -28.32 -14.61 5.52
CA PHE A 427 -27.18 -13.92 6.13
C PHE A 427 -26.47 -14.78 7.16
N ALA A 428 -25.20 -15.07 6.91
CA ALA A 428 -24.36 -15.85 7.79
C ALA A 428 -23.97 -15.13 9.11
N LYS A 429 -24.23 -13.82 9.21
CA LYS A 429 -23.81 -13.00 10.34
C LYS A 429 -24.95 -12.11 10.80
N VAL A 430 -25.39 -12.31 12.04
CA VAL A 430 -26.43 -11.51 12.68
C VAL A 430 -25.86 -10.94 13.97
N GLY A 431 -25.89 -9.63 14.15
CA GLY A 431 -25.33 -8.93 15.30
C GLY A 431 -26.35 -8.08 16.04
N LEU A 432 -25.88 -7.44 17.09
CA LEU A 432 -26.63 -6.43 17.84
C LEU A 432 -26.46 -5.07 17.16
N ALA A 433 -27.52 -4.26 17.12
CA ALA A 433 -27.36 -2.86 16.74
C ALA A 433 -26.61 -2.12 17.87
N LEU A 434 -25.82 -1.11 17.49
CA LEU A 434 -25.15 -0.26 18.46
C LEU A 434 -25.98 0.99 18.71
N SER A 435 -26.16 1.36 19.98
CA SER A 435 -26.94 2.53 20.37
C SER A 435 -26.38 3.80 19.73
N VAL A 436 -27.30 4.63 19.23
CA VAL A 436 -27.06 5.97 18.70
C VAL A 436 -27.81 7.02 19.52
N ASP A 437 -28.21 6.66 20.74
CA ASP A 437 -28.88 7.55 21.68
C ASP A 437 -27.90 8.67 22.12
N PRO A 438 -28.15 9.94 21.77
CA PRO A 438 -27.24 11.05 22.07
C PRO A 438 -27.13 11.36 23.57
N ASP A 439 -28.06 10.89 24.40
CA ASP A 439 -28.02 11.08 25.86
C ASP A 439 -27.01 10.12 26.51
N ILE A 440 -26.74 8.99 25.86
CA ILE A 440 -25.84 7.94 26.34
C ILE A 440 -24.48 8.01 25.62
N VAL A 441 -24.51 8.25 24.31
CA VAL A 441 -23.37 8.16 23.39
C VAL A 441 -22.97 9.54 22.86
N ASP A 442 -21.66 9.83 22.85
CA ASP A 442 -21.11 11.01 22.19
C ASP A 442 -21.04 10.80 20.67
N LEU A 443 -22.07 11.25 19.95
CA LEU A 443 -22.16 11.12 18.49
C LEU A 443 -21.12 11.95 17.74
N ASP A 444 -20.55 12.99 18.37
CA ASP A 444 -19.54 13.87 17.79
C ASP A 444 -18.11 13.35 18.01
N LEU A 445 -17.95 12.31 18.84
CA LEU A 445 -16.67 11.67 19.09
C LEU A 445 -16.04 11.18 17.78
N VAL A 446 -14.84 11.66 17.48
CA VAL A 446 -14.09 11.27 16.28
C VAL A 446 -13.54 9.84 16.44
N THR A 447 -13.91 8.98 15.51
CA THR A 447 -13.52 7.58 15.44
C THR A 447 -12.93 7.25 14.06
N TYR A 448 -12.95 5.97 13.67
CA TYR A 448 -12.47 5.37 12.42
C TYR A 448 -12.33 6.34 11.24
N ASN A 449 -11.14 6.43 10.64
CA ASN A 449 -10.87 7.26 9.46
C ASN A 449 -11.32 8.73 9.61
N THR A 450 -11.17 9.30 10.82
CA THR A 450 -11.51 10.70 11.15
C THR A 450 -12.97 11.06 10.92
N ARG A 451 -13.89 10.09 11.09
CA ARG A 451 -15.34 10.29 11.04
C ARG A 451 -15.93 10.23 12.45
N THR A 452 -16.99 10.96 12.71
CA THR A 452 -17.66 10.90 14.02
C THR A 452 -18.43 9.59 14.21
N VAL A 453 -18.74 9.21 15.45
CA VAL A 453 -19.62 8.07 15.74
C VAL A 453 -20.93 8.18 14.96
N GLY A 454 -21.56 9.37 14.97
CA GLY A 454 -22.80 9.62 14.23
C GLY A 454 -22.66 9.37 12.73
N GLN A 455 -21.56 9.81 12.10
CA GLN A 455 -21.31 9.56 10.67
C GLN A 455 -21.09 8.08 10.34
N VAL A 456 -20.58 7.29 11.29
CA VAL A 456 -20.28 5.87 11.08
C VAL A 456 -21.52 5.02 11.36
N GLU A 457 -22.23 5.26 12.46
CA GLU A 457 -23.24 4.34 12.98
C GLU A 457 -24.68 4.69 12.56
N LEU A 458 -25.07 5.98 12.45
CA LEU A 458 -26.45 6.35 12.09
C LEU A 458 -26.91 5.80 10.75
N LYS A 459 -25.98 5.57 9.81
CA LYS A 459 -26.31 4.99 8.50
C LYS A 459 -26.80 3.54 8.61
N TYR A 460 -26.38 2.80 9.64
CA TYR A 460 -26.73 1.39 9.84
C TYR A 460 -28.16 1.21 10.37
N TRP A 461 -28.82 2.30 10.75
CA TRP A 461 -30.22 2.33 11.20
C TRP A 461 -31.21 2.69 10.06
N ARG A 462 -30.76 2.74 8.80
CA ARG A 462 -31.58 3.22 7.65
C ARG A 462 -32.07 2.10 6.73
N ASP A 463 -31.24 1.10 6.46
CA ASP A 463 -31.52 0.05 5.47
C ASP A 463 -32.15 -1.18 6.14
N SER A 464 -33.46 -1.11 6.39
CA SER A 464 -34.22 -2.17 7.05
C SER A 464 -34.60 -3.30 6.09
N VAL A 465 -34.45 -4.56 6.54
CA VAL A 465 -34.88 -5.78 5.81
C VAL A 465 -36.13 -6.42 6.39
N GLU A 466 -36.35 -6.24 7.69
CA GLU A 466 -37.60 -6.47 8.39
C GLU A 466 -37.66 -5.47 9.55
N ASP A 467 -38.83 -5.37 10.21
CA ASP A 467 -39.02 -4.43 11.32
C ASP A 467 -37.90 -4.57 12.37
N GLN A 468 -37.24 -3.45 12.69
CA GLN A 468 -36.10 -3.39 13.61
C GLN A 468 -34.93 -4.33 13.25
N VAL A 469 -34.73 -4.68 11.98
CA VAL A 469 -33.56 -5.44 11.49
C VAL A 469 -32.98 -4.76 10.26
N TYR A 470 -31.67 -4.49 10.30
CA TYR A 470 -30.99 -3.64 9.32
C TYR A 470 -29.80 -4.33 8.65
N ARG A 471 -29.57 -4.04 7.36
CA ARG A 471 -28.32 -4.39 6.65
C ARG A 471 -27.20 -3.52 7.19
N ALA A 472 -26.36 -4.11 8.02
CA ALA A 472 -25.28 -3.40 8.69
C ALA A 472 -24.07 -4.31 8.89
N THR A 473 -22.92 -3.86 8.38
CA THR A 473 -21.66 -4.60 8.53
C THR A 473 -21.29 -4.71 10.00
N THR A 474 -20.95 -5.92 10.43
CA THR A 474 -20.43 -6.19 11.77
C THR A 474 -19.02 -6.74 11.64
N ASP A 475 -18.01 -6.11 12.25
CA ASP A 475 -16.62 -6.57 12.19
C ASP A 475 -16.36 -7.61 13.28
N THR A 476 -16.05 -7.18 14.50
CA THR A 476 -15.73 -8.05 15.65
C THR A 476 -16.59 -7.78 16.88
N THR A 477 -17.46 -6.75 16.83
CA THR A 477 -18.53 -6.53 17.82
C THR A 477 -19.52 -7.69 17.80
N PHE A 478 -20.25 -7.92 18.90
CA PHE A 478 -21.13 -9.06 19.10
C PHE A 478 -21.89 -9.51 17.84
N PHE A 479 -21.66 -10.76 17.44
CA PHE A 479 -22.44 -11.42 16.41
C PHE A 479 -22.58 -12.92 16.67
N LEU A 480 -23.69 -13.46 16.17
CA LEU A 480 -23.93 -14.88 15.96
C LEU A 480 -23.58 -15.24 14.51
N TYR A 481 -22.74 -16.26 14.34
CA TYR A 481 -22.60 -16.95 13.06
C TYR A 481 -23.78 -17.92 12.88
N VAL A 482 -24.50 -17.76 11.77
CA VAL A 482 -25.66 -18.57 11.39
C VAL A 482 -25.28 -19.43 10.18
N PRO A 483 -25.11 -20.76 10.33
CA PRO A 483 -24.85 -21.65 9.21
C PRO A 483 -25.96 -21.54 8.14
N GLN A 484 -25.58 -21.59 6.86
CA GLN A 484 -26.50 -21.42 5.73
C GLN A 484 -26.62 -22.73 4.95
N GLU A 485 -27.84 -23.14 4.61
CA GLU A 485 -28.08 -24.29 3.73
C GLU A 485 -27.68 -23.95 2.29
N GLY A 486 -26.80 -24.76 1.67
CA GLY A 486 -26.40 -24.59 0.26
C GLY A 486 -25.40 -23.47 -0.06
N GLY A 487 -24.91 -22.71 0.94
CA GLY A 487 -23.89 -21.65 0.80
C GLY A 487 -22.48 -22.10 1.23
N ALA A 488 -21.49 -21.17 1.26
CA ALA A 488 -20.12 -21.45 1.68
C ALA A 488 -20.08 -22.20 3.03
N ALA A 489 -19.52 -23.41 3.01
CA ALA A 489 -19.85 -24.46 3.98
C ALA A 489 -19.44 -24.18 5.42
N ARG A 490 -18.52 -23.25 5.71
CA ARG A 490 -18.06 -22.92 7.08
C ARG A 490 -17.53 -21.48 7.17
N PHE A 491 -17.63 -20.85 8.34
CA PHE A 491 -17.08 -19.50 8.56
C PHE A 491 -15.58 -19.38 8.28
N VAL A 492 -14.82 -20.48 8.48
CA VAL A 492 -13.39 -20.55 8.17
C VAL A 492 -13.08 -20.41 6.68
N ASP A 493 -14.01 -20.81 5.80
CA ASP A 493 -13.80 -20.77 4.35
C ASP A 493 -13.84 -19.32 3.81
N LEU A 494 -14.30 -18.37 4.62
CA LEU A 494 -14.34 -16.93 4.30
C LEU A 494 -12.97 -16.24 4.44
N GLY A 495 -12.00 -16.85 5.14
CA GLY A 495 -10.63 -16.34 5.31
C GLY A 495 -10.57 -14.86 5.75
N ASP A 496 -9.69 -14.06 5.13
CA ASP A 496 -9.52 -12.64 5.46
C ASP A 496 -10.73 -11.75 5.07
N LYS A 497 -11.75 -12.30 4.38
CA LYS A 497 -12.96 -11.57 4.00
C LYS A 497 -14.02 -11.54 5.11
N GLN A 498 -13.81 -12.24 6.23
CA GLN A 498 -14.75 -12.34 7.36
C GLN A 498 -15.32 -10.99 7.86
N PRO A 499 -14.55 -9.88 7.94
CA PRO A 499 -15.08 -8.56 8.34
C PRO A 499 -16.02 -7.90 7.31
N ARG A 500 -15.96 -8.34 6.05
CA ARG A 500 -16.61 -7.69 4.90
C ARG A 500 -17.78 -8.49 4.37
N ILE A 501 -18.15 -9.59 5.04
CA ILE A 501 -19.34 -10.33 4.65
C ILE A 501 -20.59 -9.49 4.94
N PRO A 502 -21.62 -9.58 4.09
CA PRO A 502 -22.91 -9.01 4.41
C PRO A 502 -23.37 -9.51 5.79
N ALA A 503 -23.90 -8.61 6.61
CA ALA A 503 -24.39 -8.90 7.94
C ALA A 503 -25.68 -8.14 8.22
N LEU A 504 -26.45 -8.64 9.19
CA LEU A 504 -27.64 -7.98 9.73
C LEU A 504 -27.37 -7.54 11.17
N ARG A 505 -28.03 -6.47 11.61
CA ARG A 505 -28.08 -6.05 13.02
C ARG A 505 -29.53 -5.89 13.47
N VAL A 506 -29.85 -6.39 14.66
CA VAL A 506 -31.19 -6.29 15.26
C VAL A 506 -31.23 -5.06 16.19
N GLY A 507 -32.17 -4.15 15.93
CA GLY A 507 -32.33 -2.85 16.58
C GLY A 507 -33.44 -2.76 17.62
N ARG A 508 -34.06 -3.88 18.01
CA ARG A 508 -35.02 -3.92 19.12
C ARG A 508 -34.31 -3.62 20.46
N PRO A 509 -34.95 -2.97 21.45
CA PRO A 509 -34.28 -2.58 22.71
C PRO A 509 -33.55 -3.71 23.45
N ASP A 510 -34.06 -4.93 23.38
CA ASP A 510 -33.50 -6.16 23.94
C ASP A 510 -32.37 -6.80 23.09
N PHE A 511 -31.97 -6.13 22.00
CA PHE A 511 -30.86 -6.47 21.08
C PHE A 511 -29.91 -5.29 20.84
N VAL A 512 -30.07 -4.15 21.52
CA VAL A 512 -29.18 -2.99 21.34
C VAL A 512 -28.06 -3.03 22.36
N ALA A 513 -26.81 -3.05 21.89
CA ALA A 513 -25.63 -2.90 22.72
C ALA A 513 -25.13 -1.45 22.72
N ILE A 514 -24.46 -1.02 23.78
CA ILE A 514 -23.77 0.28 23.83
C ILE A 514 -22.26 0.02 23.72
N HIS A 515 -21.61 0.67 22.76
CA HIS A 515 -20.16 0.61 22.64
C HIS A 515 -19.52 1.53 23.71
N ARG A 516 -18.89 0.94 24.71
CA ARG A 516 -18.47 1.64 25.94
C ARG A 516 -17.53 2.83 25.69
N PRO A 517 -16.50 2.71 24.83
CA PRO A 517 -15.66 3.84 24.43
C PRO A 517 -16.37 5.05 23.81
N TRP A 518 -17.66 4.94 23.44
CA TRP A 518 -18.44 6.06 22.90
C TRP A 518 -19.36 6.69 23.95
N MET A 519 -19.45 6.13 25.15
CA MET A 519 -20.30 6.68 26.20
C MET A 519 -19.79 8.02 26.68
N ARG A 520 -20.72 8.94 26.98
CA ARG A 520 -20.39 10.23 27.60
C ARG A 520 -19.79 10.05 29.00
N ASN A 521 -20.32 9.08 29.74
CA ASN A 521 -19.88 8.73 31.08
C ASN A 521 -19.67 7.22 31.16
N ASP A 522 -18.41 6.78 31.23
CA ASP A 522 -18.05 5.37 31.39
C ASP A 522 -17.46 5.13 32.79
N THR A 523 -17.59 3.90 33.29
CA THR A 523 -17.17 3.51 34.65
C THR A 523 -15.76 2.91 34.70
N VAL A 524 -15.05 2.90 33.57
CA VAL A 524 -13.68 2.38 33.51
C VAL A 524 -12.72 3.30 34.27
N ASP A 525 -11.84 2.69 35.06
CA ASP A 525 -10.81 3.43 35.79
C ASP A 525 -9.91 4.22 34.80
N PRO A 526 -9.75 5.54 34.97
CA PRO A 526 -8.85 6.34 34.14
C PRO A 526 -7.42 5.77 34.04
N ALA A 527 -6.92 5.14 35.10
CA ALA A 527 -5.59 4.51 35.11
C ALA A 527 -5.53 3.26 34.20
N GLU A 528 -6.59 2.46 34.17
CA GLU A 528 -6.71 1.32 33.24
C GLU A 528 -6.72 1.82 31.79
N MET A 529 -7.51 2.86 31.50
CA MET A 529 -7.56 3.44 30.15
C MET A 529 -6.22 4.04 29.73
N ALA A 530 -5.53 4.77 30.62
CA ALA A 530 -4.21 5.30 30.34
C ALA A 530 -3.19 4.20 30.01
N TYR A 531 -3.23 3.08 30.75
CA TYR A 531 -2.39 1.92 30.46
C TYR A 531 -2.72 1.30 29.10
N TYR A 532 -4.02 1.11 28.80
CA TYR A 532 -4.48 0.58 27.52
C TYR A 532 -4.01 1.47 26.35
N PHE A 533 -4.19 2.79 26.44
CA PHE A 533 -3.75 3.75 25.40
C PHE A 533 -2.23 3.72 25.14
N LYS A 534 -1.43 3.46 26.19
CA LYS A 534 0.03 3.34 26.10
C LYS A 534 0.47 2.01 25.48
N SER A 535 -0.21 0.90 25.81
CA SER A 535 0.15 -0.45 25.39
C SER A 535 -0.44 -0.86 24.03
N VAL A 536 -1.45 -0.16 23.55
CA VAL A 536 -2.10 -0.43 22.27
C VAL A 536 -1.16 -0.24 21.07
N SER A 537 -1.07 -1.30 20.27
CA SER A 537 -0.37 -1.37 18.98
C SER A 537 -1.24 -0.84 17.81
N ARG A 538 -0.71 -0.87 16.57
CA ARG A 538 -1.38 -0.44 15.33
C ARG A 538 -2.74 -1.13 15.01
N HIS A 539 -3.19 -2.08 15.82
CA HIS A 539 -4.39 -2.88 15.55
C HIS A 539 -5.68 -2.29 16.13
N SER A 540 -5.62 -1.31 17.04
CA SER A 540 -6.81 -0.59 17.53
C SER A 540 -7.10 0.64 16.68
N THR A 541 -8.19 0.60 15.93
CA THR A 541 -8.56 1.70 15.03
C THR A 541 -9.06 2.93 15.79
N TYR A 542 -9.76 2.73 16.92
CA TYR A 542 -10.24 3.79 17.80
C TYR A 542 -9.07 4.58 18.42
N VAL A 543 -8.09 3.89 19.02
CA VAL A 543 -6.92 4.55 19.64
C VAL A 543 -6.03 5.25 18.61
N VAL A 544 -5.88 4.68 17.40
CA VAL A 544 -5.14 5.34 16.31
C VAL A 544 -5.87 6.60 15.84
N ALA A 545 -7.20 6.60 15.77
CA ALA A 545 -7.99 7.78 15.43
C ALA A 545 -7.85 8.87 16.51
N GLN A 546 -7.95 8.51 17.79
CA GLN A 546 -7.79 9.43 18.92
C GLN A 546 -6.38 10.04 18.97
N LYS A 547 -5.31 9.24 18.76
CA LYS A 547 -3.94 9.76 18.67
C LYS A 547 -3.74 10.71 17.49
N LYS A 548 -4.36 10.43 16.33
CA LYS A 548 -4.33 11.32 15.16
C LYS A 548 -5.12 12.59 15.37
N ASP A 549 -6.27 12.51 16.03
CA ASP A 549 -7.10 13.68 16.32
C ASP A 549 -6.44 14.59 17.37
N ALA A 550 -5.87 14.01 18.44
CA ALA A 550 -5.05 14.73 19.40
C ALA A 550 -3.81 15.38 18.75
N ALA A 551 -3.10 14.66 17.88
CA ALA A 551 -1.97 15.21 17.12
C ALA A 551 -2.41 16.29 16.12
N ARG A 552 -3.63 16.19 15.55
CA ARG A 552 -4.22 17.20 14.66
C ARG A 552 -4.64 18.46 15.43
N ARG A 553 -5.12 18.32 16.66
CA ARG A 553 -5.45 19.43 17.56
C ARG A 553 -4.20 20.13 18.12
N GLN A 554 -3.05 19.43 18.16
CA GLN A 554 -1.75 19.99 18.60
C GLN A 554 -0.88 20.52 17.47
N ALA A 555 -1.12 20.15 16.21
CA ALA A 555 -0.31 20.62 15.08
C ALA A 555 -0.87 21.95 14.52
N GLU A 556 -0.04 22.99 14.49
CA GLU A 556 -0.35 24.23 13.76
C GLU A 556 -0.72 23.89 12.30
N ILE A 557 -1.86 24.38 11.84
CA ILE A 557 -2.26 24.26 10.43
C ILE A 557 -1.22 25.03 9.62
N PRO A 558 -0.49 24.41 8.67
CA PRO A 558 0.44 25.14 7.83
C PRO A 558 -0.27 26.31 7.14
N GLN A 559 0.28 27.52 7.22
CA GLN A 559 -0.36 28.76 6.76
C GLN A 559 -0.93 28.64 5.33
N TRP A 560 -0.20 28.04 4.39
CA TRP A 560 -0.67 27.82 3.01
C TRP A 560 -1.98 27.04 2.89
N LYS A 561 -2.35 26.20 3.88
CA LYS A 561 -3.66 25.52 3.92
C LYS A 561 -4.78 26.46 4.38
N VAL A 562 -4.46 27.38 5.29
CA VAL A 562 -5.37 28.44 5.73
C VAL A 562 -5.63 29.40 4.58
N ASP A 563 -4.57 29.86 3.92
CA ASP A 563 -4.64 30.75 2.75
C ASP A 563 -5.48 30.13 1.62
N ARG A 564 -5.23 28.85 1.30
CA ARG A 564 -6.02 28.13 0.29
C ARG A 564 -7.49 27.97 0.69
N ALA A 565 -7.77 27.67 1.96
CA ALA A 565 -9.14 27.54 2.44
C ALA A 565 -9.88 28.88 2.33
N LEU A 566 -9.21 29.99 2.65
CA LEU A 566 -9.74 31.34 2.53
C LEU A 566 -10.08 31.70 1.07
N LEU A 567 -9.19 31.41 0.12
CA LEU A 567 -9.48 31.61 -1.32
C LEU A 567 -10.68 30.77 -1.78
N GLN A 568 -10.78 29.52 -1.32
CA GLN A 568 -11.93 28.67 -1.63
C GLN A 568 -13.23 29.21 -1.02
N THR A 569 -13.20 29.72 0.22
CA THR A 569 -14.39 30.36 0.81
C THR A 569 -14.79 31.59 0.01
N ALA A 570 -13.83 32.45 -0.35
CA ALA A 570 -14.10 33.64 -1.15
C ALA A 570 -14.79 33.29 -2.49
N ILE A 571 -14.24 32.33 -3.24
CA ILE A 571 -14.83 31.86 -4.50
C ILE A 571 -16.22 31.26 -4.27
N GLN A 572 -16.41 30.48 -3.21
CA GLN A 572 -17.72 29.90 -2.85
C GLN A 572 -18.75 31.00 -2.55
N THR A 573 -18.37 32.02 -1.77
CA THR A 573 -19.24 33.17 -1.45
C THR A 573 -19.67 33.91 -2.71
N LEU A 574 -18.74 34.16 -3.64
CA LEU A 574 -19.07 34.77 -4.92
C LEU A 574 -20.03 33.89 -5.72
N ALA A 575 -19.71 32.60 -5.85
CA ALA A 575 -20.53 31.65 -6.62
C ALA A 575 -21.95 31.55 -6.06
N ASP A 576 -22.11 31.52 -4.74
CA ASP A 576 -23.41 31.49 -4.07
C ASP A 576 -24.18 32.80 -4.27
N SER A 577 -23.51 33.95 -4.20
CA SER A 577 -24.13 35.26 -4.48
C SER A 577 -24.69 35.37 -5.90
N LEU A 578 -24.14 34.57 -6.83
CA LEU A 578 -24.51 34.53 -8.24
C LEU A 578 -25.37 33.31 -8.61
N ASN A 579 -25.88 32.58 -7.62
CA ASN A 579 -26.66 31.35 -7.83
C ASN A 579 -25.93 30.35 -8.76
N GLN A 580 -24.61 30.23 -8.59
CA GLN A 580 -23.73 29.35 -9.35
C GLN A 580 -23.60 29.68 -10.86
N ASN A 581 -24.02 30.88 -11.29
CA ASN A 581 -23.85 31.40 -12.65
C ASN A 581 -22.70 32.41 -12.68
N VAL A 582 -21.48 31.93 -12.94
CA VAL A 582 -20.27 32.76 -12.91
C VAL A 582 -19.67 32.88 -14.30
N THR A 583 -19.31 34.09 -14.71
CA THR A 583 -18.52 34.36 -15.91
C THR A 583 -17.04 34.48 -15.53
N LEU A 584 -16.23 33.50 -15.94
CA LEU A 584 -14.82 33.35 -15.57
C LEU A 584 -13.88 33.82 -16.69
N ILE A 585 -12.82 34.53 -16.31
CA ILE A 585 -11.61 34.72 -17.12
C ILE A 585 -10.46 34.05 -16.37
N GLN A 586 -9.86 33.00 -16.92
CA GLN A 586 -8.69 32.35 -16.32
C GLN A 586 -7.50 32.34 -17.27
N ILE A 587 -6.40 32.96 -16.85
CA ILE A 587 -5.15 33.04 -17.60
C ILE A 587 -4.09 32.20 -16.88
N GLY A 588 -3.54 31.21 -17.56
CA GLY A 588 -2.68 30.19 -16.96
C GLY A 588 -3.47 29.00 -16.41
N ALA A 589 -4.38 28.45 -17.23
CA ALA A 589 -5.29 27.39 -16.81
C ALA A 589 -4.63 26.00 -16.64
N ASN A 590 -3.41 25.80 -17.15
CA ASN A 590 -2.69 24.53 -17.10
C ASN A 590 -3.56 23.39 -17.65
N ASP A 591 -3.55 22.21 -17.01
CA ASP A 591 -4.41 21.07 -17.32
C ASP A 591 -5.87 21.24 -16.85
N GLY A 592 -6.26 22.39 -16.30
CA GLY A 592 -7.60 22.68 -15.74
C GLY A 592 -7.95 21.94 -14.44
N LYS A 593 -6.96 21.44 -13.69
CA LYS A 593 -7.20 20.70 -12.43
C LYS A 593 -6.06 20.76 -11.43
N MET A 594 -4.83 20.70 -11.90
CA MET A 594 -3.63 20.69 -11.08
C MET A 594 -3.41 22.08 -10.51
N ALA A 595 -3.46 22.19 -9.18
CA ALA A 595 -3.36 23.45 -8.44
C ALA A 595 -4.44 24.52 -8.78
N ASP A 596 -5.35 24.22 -9.71
CA ASP A 596 -6.41 25.11 -10.15
C ASP A 596 -7.40 25.45 -8.99
N PRO A 597 -7.53 26.74 -8.63
CA PRO A 597 -8.43 27.19 -7.56
C PRO A 597 -9.92 27.10 -7.94
N VAL A 598 -10.27 27.13 -9.23
CA VAL A 598 -11.66 27.18 -9.69
C VAL A 598 -12.20 25.81 -10.13
N PHE A 599 -11.33 24.82 -10.39
CA PHE A 599 -11.73 23.46 -10.78
C PHE A 599 -12.87 22.83 -9.94
N PRO A 600 -12.87 22.92 -8.59
CA PRO A 600 -13.95 22.36 -7.77
C PRO A 600 -15.33 22.98 -8.03
N PHE A 601 -15.38 24.23 -8.49
CA PHE A 601 -16.59 25.02 -8.68
C PHE A 601 -17.13 24.90 -10.11
N ILE A 602 -16.25 24.95 -11.11
CA ILE A 602 -16.62 24.68 -12.51
C ILE A 602 -17.24 23.27 -12.63
N ALA A 603 -16.82 22.32 -11.78
CA ALA A 603 -17.41 20.98 -11.72
C ALA A 603 -18.87 20.91 -11.25
N ARG A 604 -19.36 21.93 -10.53
CA ARG A 604 -20.65 21.91 -9.82
C ARG A 604 -21.62 23.01 -10.26
N GLY A 605 -21.11 24.10 -10.83
CA GLY A 605 -21.91 25.27 -11.24
C GLY A 605 -22.09 25.40 -12.75
N HIS A 606 -22.88 26.40 -13.15
CA HIS A 606 -23.13 26.78 -14.54
C HIS A 606 -22.16 27.89 -14.96
N TRP A 607 -20.88 27.57 -14.91
CA TRP A 607 -19.82 28.55 -15.20
C TRP A 607 -19.56 28.63 -16.70
N ARG A 608 -19.40 29.85 -17.20
CA ARG A 608 -19.07 30.16 -18.60
C ARG A 608 -17.87 31.09 -18.63
N GLY A 609 -17.26 31.28 -19.80
CA GLY A 609 -16.22 32.30 -19.96
C GLY A 609 -15.05 31.82 -20.81
N LEU A 610 -13.84 32.27 -20.49
CA LEU A 610 -12.63 31.89 -21.23
C LEU A 610 -11.52 31.36 -20.31
N MET A 611 -10.74 30.41 -20.84
CA MET A 611 -9.55 29.86 -20.20
C MET A 611 -8.39 29.82 -21.20
N VAL A 612 -7.20 30.21 -20.76
CA VAL A 612 -6.03 30.35 -21.62
C VAL A 612 -4.86 29.52 -21.07
N GLU A 613 -4.26 28.69 -21.92
CA GLU A 613 -3.05 27.92 -21.59
C GLU A 613 -2.10 27.90 -22.80
N PRO A 614 -0.89 28.49 -22.69
CA PRO A 614 0.05 28.57 -23.80
C PRO A 614 0.78 27.26 -24.13
N HIS A 615 1.01 26.37 -23.17
CA HIS A 615 1.76 25.14 -23.41
C HIS A 615 0.89 24.08 -24.12
N PRO A 616 1.28 23.59 -25.32
CA PRO A 616 0.43 22.71 -26.13
C PRO A 616 -0.05 21.44 -25.41
N THR A 617 0.84 20.75 -24.68
CA THR A 617 0.48 19.53 -23.93
C THR A 617 -0.56 19.80 -22.84
N TYR A 618 -0.40 20.88 -22.06
CA TYR A 618 -1.35 21.22 -21.00
C TYR A 618 -2.65 21.77 -21.57
N PHE A 619 -2.60 22.49 -22.68
CA PHE A 619 -3.79 22.89 -23.42
C PHE A 619 -4.58 21.69 -23.94
N SER A 620 -3.91 20.65 -24.45
CA SER A 620 -4.60 19.41 -24.84
C SER A 620 -5.32 18.76 -23.65
N ASP A 621 -4.66 18.70 -22.49
CA ASP A 621 -5.27 18.16 -21.27
C ASP A 621 -6.47 19.02 -20.80
N LEU A 622 -6.38 20.35 -20.94
CA LEU A 622 -7.45 21.32 -20.66
C LEU A 622 -8.65 21.10 -21.57
N GLN A 623 -8.43 20.93 -22.87
CA GLN A 623 -9.47 20.65 -23.86
C GLN A 623 -10.19 19.34 -23.54
N ASP A 624 -9.44 18.26 -23.29
CA ASP A 624 -10.02 16.97 -22.95
C ASP A 624 -10.86 17.03 -21.67
N ARG A 625 -10.44 17.83 -20.69
CA ARG A 625 -11.16 18.00 -19.43
C ARG A 625 -12.47 18.77 -19.58
N HIS A 626 -12.50 19.77 -20.45
CA HIS A 626 -13.64 20.66 -20.62
C HIS A 626 -14.39 20.45 -21.95
N LYS A 627 -14.15 19.35 -22.65
CA LYS A 627 -14.79 18.99 -23.93
C LYS A 627 -16.33 19.02 -23.89
N ASP A 628 -16.92 18.72 -22.73
CA ASP A 628 -18.36 18.67 -22.52
C ASP A 628 -18.91 20.03 -22.01
N ARG A 629 -18.14 21.12 -22.12
CA ARG A 629 -18.48 22.47 -21.65
C ARG A 629 -18.22 23.53 -22.73
N PRO A 630 -19.06 23.59 -23.77
CA PRO A 630 -18.89 24.57 -24.85
C PRO A 630 -19.02 26.03 -24.38
N GLU A 631 -19.55 26.28 -23.18
CA GLU A 631 -19.65 27.59 -22.55
C GLU A 631 -18.29 28.14 -22.09
N LEU A 632 -17.26 27.29 -22.01
CA LEU A 632 -15.89 27.65 -21.72
C LEU A 632 -15.08 27.69 -23.02
N LYS A 633 -14.66 28.89 -23.42
CA LYS A 633 -13.85 29.14 -24.61
C LYS A 633 -12.37 28.98 -24.27
N LEU A 634 -11.71 28.01 -24.90
CA LEU A 634 -10.32 27.65 -24.61
C LEU A 634 -9.38 28.20 -25.69
N PHE A 635 -8.29 28.87 -25.29
CA PHE A 635 -7.30 29.44 -26.21
C PHE A 635 -5.88 28.93 -25.94
N ASN A 636 -5.20 28.44 -26.97
CA ASN A 636 -3.79 28.02 -26.90
C ASN A 636 -2.85 29.16 -27.30
N THR A 637 -2.67 30.12 -26.38
CA THR A 637 -1.85 31.31 -26.59
C THR A 637 -1.35 31.80 -25.24
N ALA A 638 -0.27 32.57 -25.21
CA ALA A 638 0.11 33.34 -24.03
C ALA A 638 -0.62 34.69 -24.05
N VAL A 639 -0.83 35.30 -22.89
CA VAL A 639 -1.44 36.63 -22.78
C VAL A 639 -0.39 37.65 -22.39
N SER A 640 -0.32 38.76 -23.12
CA SER A 640 0.70 39.80 -22.92
C SER A 640 0.21 41.14 -23.46
N SER A 641 0.78 42.24 -22.97
CA SER A 641 0.61 43.57 -23.57
C SER A 641 1.24 43.65 -24.97
N ASP A 642 2.30 42.85 -25.19
CA ASP A 642 3.07 42.77 -26.43
C ASP A 642 2.61 41.56 -27.29
N VAL A 643 2.29 41.83 -28.55
CA VAL A 643 1.85 40.80 -29.52
C VAL A 643 3.06 40.28 -30.30
N GLY A 644 3.19 38.96 -30.40
CA GLY A 644 4.28 38.31 -31.13
C GLY A 644 4.48 36.85 -30.74
N SER A 645 5.72 36.39 -30.80
CA SER A 645 6.11 35.03 -30.38
C SER A 645 7.12 35.10 -29.23
N PHE A 646 6.90 34.33 -28.18
CA PHE A 646 7.77 34.27 -27.01
C PHE A 646 8.28 32.84 -26.79
N GLU A 647 9.46 32.71 -26.21
CA GLU A 647 9.93 31.42 -25.69
C GLU A 647 9.31 31.17 -24.31
N LEU A 648 8.55 30.09 -24.20
CA LEU A 648 8.02 29.60 -22.93
C LEU A 648 8.94 28.50 -22.40
N PHE A 649 9.57 28.73 -21.25
CA PHE A 649 10.41 27.73 -20.58
C PHE A 649 9.55 26.85 -19.69
N HIS A 650 9.70 25.54 -19.80
CA HIS A 650 8.91 24.56 -19.05
C HIS A 650 9.72 23.31 -18.74
N LEU A 651 9.17 22.44 -17.88
CA LEU A 651 9.80 21.16 -17.56
C LEU A 651 9.77 20.28 -18.82
N ASN A 652 10.93 19.72 -19.18
CA ASN A 652 11.04 18.76 -20.26
C ASN A 652 10.18 17.53 -19.95
N GLU A 653 9.35 17.09 -20.90
CA GLU A 653 8.46 15.93 -20.73
C GLU A 653 9.24 14.66 -20.35
N ALA A 654 10.43 14.47 -20.91
CA ALA A 654 11.31 13.34 -20.57
C ALA A 654 11.80 13.38 -19.11
N ALA A 655 11.77 14.55 -18.47
CA ALA A 655 12.11 14.75 -17.07
C ALA A 655 10.89 14.71 -16.14
N ARG A 656 9.65 14.77 -16.67
CA ARG A 656 8.39 14.98 -15.91
C ARG A 656 8.21 14.04 -14.72
N ASP A 657 8.57 12.78 -14.86
CA ASP A 657 8.39 11.77 -13.80
C ASP A 657 9.44 11.81 -12.70
N ARG A 658 10.58 12.48 -12.92
CA ARG A 658 11.57 12.73 -11.87
C ARG A 658 11.09 13.78 -10.88
N TYR A 659 10.19 14.67 -11.28
CA TYR A 659 9.75 15.81 -10.49
C TYR A 659 8.38 15.58 -9.80
N PRO A 660 8.16 16.20 -8.62
CA PRO A 660 6.88 16.13 -7.90
C PRO A 660 5.70 16.61 -8.76
N ARG A 661 4.50 16.06 -8.54
CA ARG A 661 3.32 16.40 -9.35
C ARG A 661 3.05 17.90 -9.44
N GLY A 662 3.15 18.62 -8.32
CA GLY A 662 2.81 20.05 -8.25
C GLY A 662 3.75 20.99 -9.01
N ILE A 663 4.88 20.51 -9.55
CA ILE A 663 5.81 21.33 -10.34
C ILE A 663 5.85 20.95 -11.81
N ARG A 664 5.10 19.90 -12.20
CA ARG A 664 5.15 19.38 -13.56
C ARG A 664 4.64 20.39 -14.57
N GLY A 665 3.65 21.20 -14.18
CA GLY A 665 3.00 22.17 -15.05
C GLY A 665 3.43 23.62 -14.87
N CYS A 666 4.52 23.89 -14.17
CA CYS A 666 5.09 25.24 -14.16
C CYS A 666 5.70 25.55 -15.52
N ALA A 667 5.38 26.73 -16.05
CA ALA A 667 5.97 27.27 -17.27
C ALA A 667 6.07 28.78 -17.12
N SER A 668 7.19 29.37 -17.53
CA SER A 668 7.42 30.82 -17.41
C SER A 668 8.11 31.35 -18.66
N LEU A 669 7.83 32.61 -19.00
CA LEU A 669 8.57 33.34 -20.03
C LEU A 669 9.98 33.73 -19.54
N ASP A 670 10.25 33.60 -18.23
CA ASP A 670 11.56 33.84 -17.62
C ASP A 670 12.24 32.51 -17.26
N ARG A 671 13.39 32.24 -17.91
CA ARG A 671 14.17 31.02 -17.69
C ARG A 671 14.71 30.90 -16.26
N GLY A 672 15.05 32.02 -15.62
CA GLY A 672 15.51 32.08 -14.23
C GLY A 672 14.39 31.71 -13.25
N ARG A 673 13.18 32.23 -13.46
CA ARG A 673 12.01 31.87 -12.63
C ARG A 673 11.67 30.38 -12.76
N MET A 674 11.74 29.81 -13.96
CA MET A 674 11.56 28.37 -14.17
C MET A 674 12.62 27.54 -13.41
N LEU A 675 13.89 27.96 -13.43
CA LEU A 675 14.97 27.30 -12.67
C LEU A 675 14.71 27.35 -11.16
N ASP A 676 14.28 28.50 -10.66
CA ASP A 676 14.01 28.69 -9.24
C ASP A 676 12.80 27.90 -8.76
N ALA A 677 11.73 27.85 -9.57
CA ALA A 677 10.59 26.99 -9.32
C ALA A 677 11.07 25.53 -9.16
N LEU A 678 11.82 25.00 -10.15
CA LEU A 678 12.35 23.63 -10.12
C LEU A 678 13.23 23.35 -8.91
N ALA A 679 14.10 24.30 -8.55
CA ALA A 679 14.95 24.21 -7.37
C ALA A 679 14.12 24.13 -6.06
N ARG A 680 13.09 24.97 -5.90
CA ARG A 680 12.20 24.96 -4.73
C ARG A 680 11.42 23.65 -4.60
N GLY A 681 10.81 23.18 -5.69
CA GLY A 681 10.04 21.93 -5.70
C GLY A 681 10.89 20.68 -5.42
N SER A 682 12.20 20.76 -5.68
CA SER A 682 13.14 19.65 -5.60
C SER A 682 13.88 19.52 -4.27
N ARG A 683 14.04 20.62 -3.51
CA ARG A 683 14.81 20.68 -2.24
C ARG A 683 14.43 19.62 -1.20
N ARG A 684 13.13 19.37 -0.99
CA ARG A 684 12.65 18.40 0.02
C ARG A 684 12.87 16.93 -0.38
N LYS A 685 13.17 16.66 -1.66
CA LYS A 685 13.33 15.30 -2.20
C LYS A 685 14.75 14.97 -2.66
N GLY A 686 15.70 15.90 -2.50
CA GLY A 686 17.10 15.68 -2.90
C GLY A 686 17.29 15.44 -4.41
N ILE A 687 16.37 15.94 -5.25
CA ILE A 687 16.47 15.78 -6.70
C ILE A 687 17.54 16.74 -7.23
N GLN A 688 18.55 16.21 -7.93
CA GLN A 688 19.54 17.03 -8.63
C GLN A 688 19.04 17.37 -10.05
N MET A 689 18.90 18.66 -10.32
CA MET A 689 18.46 19.17 -11.61
C MET A 689 19.57 19.07 -12.66
N ARG A 690 19.21 18.61 -13.86
CA ARG A 690 20.10 18.55 -15.02
C ARG A 690 19.77 19.69 -15.97
N LYS A 691 20.74 20.09 -16.80
CA LYS A 691 20.58 21.16 -17.79
C LYS A 691 19.43 20.88 -18.77
N ASP A 692 19.25 19.61 -19.16
CA ASP A 692 18.24 19.16 -20.13
C ASP A 692 16.85 18.95 -19.50
N ASP A 693 16.69 19.22 -18.20
CA ASP A 693 15.40 19.13 -17.51
C ASP A 693 14.47 20.29 -17.89
N ILE A 694 15.00 21.38 -18.46
CA ILE A 694 14.23 22.50 -18.97
C ILE A 694 14.21 22.44 -20.49
N ALA A 695 13.00 22.51 -21.05
CA ALA A 695 12.76 22.73 -22.47
C ALA A 695 12.19 24.13 -22.70
N SER A 696 12.21 24.59 -23.95
CA SER A 696 11.48 25.78 -24.38
C SER A 696 10.59 25.45 -25.57
N THR A 697 9.41 26.06 -25.59
CA THR A 697 8.48 26.00 -26.72
C THR A 697 8.11 27.42 -27.14
N VAL A 698 8.11 27.70 -28.44
CA VAL A 698 7.68 29.01 -28.95
C VAL A 698 6.16 29.08 -28.93
N VAL A 699 5.61 30.09 -28.26
CA VAL A 699 4.17 30.32 -28.13
C VAL A 699 3.80 31.69 -28.68
N GLN A 700 2.60 31.80 -29.25
CA GLN A 700 2.07 33.10 -29.71
C GLN A 700 1.45 33.86 -28.54
N THR A 701 1.67 35.18 -28.49
CA THR A 701 1.00 36.06 -27.52
C THR A 701 -0.14 36.83 -28.16
N GLN A 702 -1.21 37.01 -27.38
CA GLN A 702 -2.32 37.90 -27.70
C GLN A 702 -2.62 38.80 -26.51
N ARG A 703 -3.21 39.96 -26.78
CA ARG A 703 -3.75 40.83 -25.73
C ARG A 703 -5.06 40.24 -25.19
N LEU A 704 -5.33 40.46 -23.90
CA LEU A 704 -6.56 39.95 -23.28
C LEU A 704 -7.82 40.61 -23.86
N ASP A 705 -7.77 41.91 -24.18
CA ASP A 705 -8.89 42.60 -24.85
C ASP A 705 -9.31 41.95 -26.18
N ALA A 706 -8.35 41.49 -26.98
CA ALA A 706 -8.59 40.77 -28.23
C ALA A 706 -9.20 39.39 -28.00
N LEU A 707 -8.73 38.66 -26.99
CA LEU A 707 -9.28 37.35 -26.63
C LEU A 707 -10.70 37.45 -26.08
N LEU A 708 -11.00 38.49 -25.29
CA LEU A 708 -12.35 38.76 -24.80
C LEU A 708 -13.31 39.05 -25.97
N LEU A 709 -12.88 39.83 -26.96
CA LEU A 709 -13.65 40.08 -28.16
C LEU A 709 -13.92 38.78 -28.95
N GLN A 710 -12.91 37.94 -29.16
CA GLN A 710 -13.08 36.62 -29.79
C GLN A 710 -14.00 35.70 -28.97
N ALA A 711 -13.92 35.80 -27.64
CA ALA A 711 -14.77 35.08 -26.73
C ALA A 711 -16.19 35.67 -26.62
N GLY A 712 -16.47 36.83 -27.23
CA GLY A 712 -17.76 37.52 -27.10
C GLY A 712 -18.09 37.86 -25.64
N LEU A 713 -17.07 38.18 -24.84
CA LEU A 713 -17.20 38.57 -23.44
C LEU A 713 -16.89 40.07 -23.30
N ASP A 714 -17.85 40.83 -22.79
CA ASP A 714 -17.71 42.24 -22.44
C ASP A 714 -17.71 42.46 -20.91
N GLN A 715 -18.15 41.46 -20.15
CA GLN A 715 -18.16 41.44 -18.68
C GLN A 715 -17.64 40.12 -18.13
N ALA A 716 -17.16 40.13 -16.88
CA ALA A 716 -16.78 38.94 -16.14
C ALA A 716 -17.01 39.13 -14.63
N ASP A 717 -17.32 38.05 -13.93
CA ASP A 717 -17.50 38.07 -12.48
C ASP A 717 -16.19 37.79 -11.74
N LEU A 718 -15.37 36.87 -12.28
CA LEU A 718 -14.13 36.39 -11.67
C LEU A 718 -12.97 36.40 -12.68
N LEU A 719 -11.88 37.04 -12.29
CA LEU A 719 -10.60 36.99 -12.99
C LEU A 719 -9.59 36.16 -12.20
N VAL A 720 -8.95 35.18 -12.82
CA VAL A 720 -7.85 34.40 -12.23
C VAL A 720 -6.63 34.52 -13.14
N ILE A 721 -5.49 34.93 -12.59
CA ILE A 721 -4.22 35.05 -13.31
C ILE A 721 -3.14 34.31 -12.51
N ASP A 722 -2.57 33.29 -13.11
CA ASP A 722 -1.46 32.50 -12.57
C ASP A 722 -0.52 32.14 -13.74
N VAL A 723 0.38 33.05 -14.08
CA VAL A 723 1.24 32.96 -15.28
C VAL A 723 2.74 32.93 -14.93
N GLU A 724 3.05 32.60 -13.67
CA GLU A 724 4.41 32.37 -13.16
C GLU A 724 5.37 33.52 -13.54
N GLY A 725 4.89 34.76 -13.38
CA GLY A 725 5.71 35.96 -13.42
C GLY A 725 5.46 36.97 -14.53
N HIS A 726 4.38 36.84 -15.27
CA HIS A 726 3.99 37.76 -16.35
C HIS A 726 2.68 38.52 -16.05
N GLU A 727 2.28 38.56 -14.78
CA GLU A 727 0.95 39.02 -14.34
C GLU A 727 0.68 40.48 -14.71
N LEU A 728 1.66 41.38 -14.54
CA LEU A 728 1.51 42.79 -14.88
C LEU A 728 1.27 43.03 -16.38
N SER A 729 1.94 42.26 -17.24
CA SER A 729 1.77 42.40 -18.68
C SER A 729 0.38 41.91 -19.12
N VAL A 730 -0.12 40.83 -18.50
CA VAL A 730 -1.51 40.39 -18.67
C VAL A 730 -2.47 41.49 -18.26
N LEU A 731 -2.32 42.06 -17.06
CA LEU A 731 -3.18 43.14 -16.55
C LEU A 731 -3.08 44.44 -17.35
N SER A 732 -1.95 44.70 -18.00
CA SER A 732 -1.75 45.85 -18.90
C SER A 732 -2.35 45.64 -20.30
N SER A 733 -2.79 44.42 -20.61
CA SER A 733 -3.37 44.07 -21.91
C SER A 733 -4.90 44.25 -21.98
N VAL A 734 -5.53 44.71 -20.90
CA VAL A 734 -6.97 44.97 -20.81
C VAL A 734 -7.27 46.13 -19.85
N ASP A 735 -8.37 46.84 -20.10
CA ASP A 735 -8.93 47.79 -19.15
C ASP A 735 -9.93 47.09 -18.22
N LEU A 736 -9.52 46.81 -16.99
CA LEU A 736 -10.34 46.08 -16.00
C LEU A 736 -11.61 46.86 -15.59
N ALA A 737 -11.63 48.19 -15.71
CA ALA A 737 -12.80 48.99 -15.37
C ALA A 737 -14.00 48.68 -16.27
N ARG A 738 -13.75 48.06 -17.43
CA ARG A 738 -14.80 47.68 -18.40
C ARG A 738 -15.43 46.32 -18.12
N LEU A 739 -14.85 45.50 -17.25
CA LEU A 739 -15.25 44.10 -17.04
C LEU A 739 -16.27 43.91 -15.91
N ASP A 740 -16.52 44.93 -15.07
CA ASP A 740 -17.41 44.87 -13.90
C ASP A 740 -17.10 43.69 -12.96
N LEU A 741 -15.80 43.50 -12.67
CA LEU A 741 -15.32 42.38 -11.87
C LEU A 741 -15.84 42.45 -10.44
N LYS A 742 -16.30 41.30 -9.94
CA LYS A 742 -16.66 41.11 -8.51
C LYS A 742 -15.48 40.60 -7.71
N MET A 743 -14.60 39.83 -8.36
CA MET A 743 -13.42 39.25 -7.73
C MET A 743 -12.27 39.09 -8.72
N ALA A 744 -11.05 39.23 -8.22
CA ALA A 744 -9.84 38.83 -8.93
C ALA A 744 -8.89 38.06 -8.00
N ILE A 745 -8.23 37.03 -8.52
CA ILE A 745 -7.15 36.29 -7.85
C ILE A 745 -5.95 36.35 -8.78
N VAL A 746 -4.85 36.94 -8.30
CA VAL A 746 -3.62 37.11 -9.07
C VAL A 746 -2.45 36.57 -8.26
N GLU A 747 -1.70 35.63 -8.82
CA GLU A 747 -0.49 35.11 -8.17
C GLU A 747 0.52 36.24 -7.97
N CYS A 748 1.02 36.40 -6.73
CA CYS A 748 2.06 37.36 -6.39
C CYS A 748 2.97 36.77 -5.30
N ASN A 749 3.76 35.75 -5.64
CA ASN A 749 4.67 35.12 -4.71
C ASN A 749 5.91 35.98 -4.38
N GLY A 750 6.80 35.46 -3.54
CA GLY A 750 8.02 36.17 -3.12
C GLY A 750 8.97 36.59 -4.26
N GLN A 751 8.83 36.05 -5.48
CA GLN A 751 9.67 36.40 -6.63
C GLN A 751 9.18 37.62 -7.42
N ASN A 752 7.87 37.87 -7.44
CA ASN A 752 7.25 39.05 -8.05
C ASN A 752 6.66 40.01 -6.99
N ALA A 753 7.09 39.93 -5.73
CA ALA A 753 6.65 40.86 -4.67
C ALA A 753 6.94 42.34 -5.00
N HIS A 754 7.94 42.62 -5.85
CA HIS A 754 8.23 43.97 -6.35
C HIS A 754 7.14 44.50 -7.32
N GLU A 755 6.37 43.60 -7.93
CA GLU A 755 5.25 43.89 -8.83
C GLU A 755 3.92 44.09 -8.08
N GLU A 756 3.86 43.76 -6.77
CA GLU A 756 2.65 43.80 -5.92
C GLU A 756 1.90 45.13 -6.05
N GLN A 757 2.60 46.25 -5.97
CA GLN A 757 2.01 47.60 -6.09
C GLN A 757 1.53 47.91 -7.51
N GLY A 758 2.13 47.31 -8.54
CA GLY A 758 1.61 47.38 -9.90
C GLY A 758 0.29 46.62 -10.02
N ILE A 759 0.25 45.37 -9.55
CA ILE A 759 -0.92 44.50 -9.62
C ILE A 759 -2.08 45.14 -8.84
N ALA A 760 -1.82 45.57 -7.60
CA ALA A 760 -2.80 46.23 -6.75
C ALA A 760 -3.40 47.50 -7.39
N ARG A 761 -2.60 48.28 -8.13
CA ARG A 761 -3.10 49.45 -8.89
C ARG A 761 -4.05 49.06 -10.02
N HIS A 762 -3.74 48.02 -10.78
CA HIS A 762 -4.64 47.54 -11.84
C HIS A 762 -5.97 47.03 -11.26
N LEU A 763 -5.91 46.24 -10.19
CA LEU A 763 -7.12 45.73 -9.51
C LEU A 763 -7.96 46.87 -8.91
N ALA A 764 -7.31 47.86 -8.29
CA ALA A 764 -8.00 49.02 -7.74
C ALA A 764 -8.64 49.92 -8.82
N ARG A 765 -7.99 50.09 -9.98
CA ARG A 765 -8.58 50.77 -11.14
C ARG A 765 -9.81 50.03 -11.68
N GLY A 766 -9.85 48.71 -11.52
CA GLY A 766 -11.03 47.88 -11.78
C GLY A 766 -12.11 47.93 -10.70
N GLY A 767 -11.95 48.74 -9.64
CA GLY A 767 -12.93 48.89 -8.56
C GLY A 767 -12.79 47.90 -7.40
N LEU A 768 -11.70 47.13 -7.33
CA LEU A 768 -11.51 46.08 -6.32
C LEU A 768 -10.68 46.56 -5.13
N SER A 769 -11.08 46.17 -3.92
CA SER A 769 -10.24 46.25 -2.71
C SER A 769 -9.28 45.07 -2.67
N VAL A 770 -7.99 45.31 -2.43
CA VAL A 770 -6.93 44.30 -2.57
C VAL A 770 -6.45 43.79 -1.21
N TYR A 771 -6.32 42.48 -1.07
CA TYR A 771 -5.86 41.79 0.12
C TYR A 771 -4.74 40.81 -0.23
N ARG A 772 -3.70 40.76 0.61
CA ARG A 772 -2.65 39.74 0.55
C ARG A 772 -3.13 38.46 1.22
N VAL A 773 -3.11 37.34 0.50
CA VAL A 773 -3.46 36.02 1.01
C VAL A 773 -2.38 35.02 0.60
N GLY A 774 -1.42 34.76 1.50
CA GLY A 774 -0.27 33.91 1.18
C GLY A 774 0.54 34.46 -0.01
N ASP A 775 0.69 33.63 -1.04
CA ASP A 775 1.38 33.96 -2.30
C ASP A 775 0.43 34.62 -3.33
N ASP A 776 -0.81 34.96 -2.98
CA ASP A 776 -1.82 35.52 -3.88
C ASP A 776 -2.27 36.93 -3.46
N LEU A 777 -2.74 37.70 -4.45
CA LEU A 777 -3.52 38.92 -4.25
C LEU A 777 -4.98 38.68 -4.57
N LEU A 778 -5.83 38.87 -3.57
CA LEU A 778 -7.28 38.76 -3.67
C LEU A 778 -7.89 40.16 -3.80
N GLY A 779 -8.41 40.47 -4.98
CA GLY A 779 -9.24 41.64 -5.24
C GLY A 779 -10.72 41.32 -5.01
N LEU A 780 -11.42 42.13 -4.21
CA LEU A 780 -12.84 41.97 -3.93
C LEU A 780 -13.59 43.28 -4.16
N HIS A 781 -14.68 43.21 -4.92
CA HIS A 781 -15.60 44.33 -5.05
C HIS A 781 -16.26 44.58 -3.67
N PRO A 782 -16.49 45.85 -3.28
CA PRO A 782 -17.13 46.16 -1.98
C PRO A 782 -18.42 45.39 -1.71
N ASP A 783 -19.21 45.12 -2.75
CA ASP A 783 -20.49 44.40 -2.65
C ASP A 783 -20.34 42.88 -2.50
N THR A 784 -19.18 42.32 -2.87
CA THR A 784 -18.86 40.89 -2.67
C THR A 784 -18.32 40.64 -1.25
N MET A 785 -18.04 41.71 -0.50
CA MET A 785 -17.41 41.65 0.81
C MET A 785 -18.43 41.53 1.94
N THR A 786 -18.81 40.29 2.27
CA THR A 786 -19.72 39.98 3.40
C THR A 786 -19.03 40.18 4.76
N THR A 787 -19.82 40.33 5.83
CA THR A 787 -19.30 40.47 7.20
C THR A 787 -18.52 39.23 7.63
N GLU A 788 -18.97 38.06 7.18
CA GLU A 788 -18.36 36.76 7.40
C GLU A 788 -17.00 36.69 6.69
N LEU A 789 -16.93 37.04 5.41
CA LEU A 789 -15.69 37.02 4.63
C LEU A 789 -14.65 38.01 5.18
N ARG A 790 -15.08 39.20 5.65
CA ARG A 790 -14.20 40.15 6.34
C ARG A 790 -13.60 39.55 7.61
N THR A 791 -14.41 38.83 8.38
CA THR A 791 -13.99 38.21 9.63
C THR A 791 -13.01 37.08 9.37
N GLU A 792 -13.26 36.25 8.35
CA GLU A 792 -12.36 35.18 7.94
C GLU A 792 -11.03 35.70 7.40
N LEU A 793 -11.04 36.77 6.59
CA LEU A 793 -9.82 37.44 6.12
C LEU A 793 -8.97 37.93 7.29
N ALA A 794 -9.58 38.59 8.28
CA ALA A 794 -8.88 39.07 9.46
C ALA A 794 -8.31 37.93 10.33
N GLN A 795 -9.08 36.84 10.52
CA GLN A 795 -8.65 35.68 11.29
C GLN A 795 -7.52 34.88 10.61
N ALA A 796 -7.51 34.86 9.28
CA ALA A 796 -6.46 34.22 8.48
C ALA A 796 -5.16 35.05 8.41
N GLY A 797 -5.17 36.29 8.92
CA GLY A 797 -4.03 37.19 8.86
C GLY A 797 -3.85 37.88 7.50
N ALA A 798 -4.89 37.93 6.67
CA ALA A 798 -4.84 38.64 5.40
C ALA A 798 -4.71 40.15 5.61
N SER A 799 -3.76 40.79 4.93
CA SER A 799 -3.50 42.22 5.06
C SER A 799 -4.05 43.00 3.87
N ALA A 800 -4.83 44.04 4.12
CA ALA A 800 -5.26 44.97 3.07
C ALA A 800 -4.06 45.70 2.48
N ILE A 801 -4.02 45.83 1.15
CA ILE A 801 -2.99 46.56 0.42
C ILE A 801 -3.59 47.87 -0.06
N ALA A 802 -3.06 48.99 0.43
CA ALA A 802 -3.40 50.30 -0.09
C ALA A 802 -2.56 50.57 -1.36
N PRO A 803 -3.15 50.70 -2.55
CA PRO A 803 -2.40 50.97 -3.77
C PRO A 803 -1.82 52.39 -3.72
N ILE A 804 -0.52 52.53 -4.00
CA ILE A 804 0.11 53.85 -4.12
C ILE A 804 -0.31 54.47 -5.45
N LEU A 805 -1.30 55.37 -5.42
CA LEU A 805 -1.71 56.13 -6.59
C LEU A 805 -0.68 57.24 -6.86
N VAL A 806 0.22 57.00 -7.81
CA VAL A 806 1.08 58.07 -8.35
C VAL A 806 0.20 58.98 -9.21
N ALA A 807 0.21 60.29 -8.93
CA ALA A 807 -0.48 61.27 -9.76
C ALA A 807 0.06 61.15 -11.20
N GLU A 808 -0.84 61.06 -12.18
CA GLU A 808 -0.45 61.08 -13.60
C GLU A 808 0.26 62.39 -13.92
N GLY A 809 1.56 62.29 -14.21
CA GLY A 809 2.39 63.43 -14.57
C GLY A 809 3.82 63.00 -14.91
N ASN A 810 4.12 63.00 -16.21
CA ASN A 810 5.40 62.85 -16.90
C ASN A 810 5.88 61.44 -17.26
N THR A 811 5.65 61.11 -18.54
CA THR A 811 6.48 60.27 -19.41
C THR A 811 7.97 60.67 -19.36
N PRO A 812 8.90 59.72 -19.60
CA PRO A 812 10.04 59.96 -20.47
C PRO A 812 9.62 60.02 -21.95
#